data_AF-A0A6S7BSD1-F1
#
_entry.id   AF-A0A6S7BSD1-F1
#
_cell.length_a   1.000
_cell.length_b   1.000
_cell.length_c   1.000
_cell.angle_alpha   90.00
_cell.angle_beta   90.00
_cell.angle_gamma   90.00
#
_symmetry.space_group_name_H-M   'P 1'
#
loop_
_entity.id
_entity.type
_entity.pdbx_description
1 polymer ?
#
loop_
_entity_poly.entity_id
_entity_poly.type
_entity_poly.pdbx_seq_one_letter_code
_entity_poly.pdbx_strand_id
1 'polypeptide(L)'
;MKLLSRLGVAVVLIHSLIPLNASAQSQLTYTTSWIGNSFGFGDGKWMQQDIQAISVGADGTVYTNAPWDESGSEIAAYRAGDKLAVAGSTHGWGAAGGDAVAVNHTYLYAAMSIGNESNALVGADYPPANQSWYGITRRTLANLATGAPFSGGIGNSANATKNSFLALDTVTAGTDASIRGMAATDTELYVADTYSNRIVVFDAESMRPLRSWNVTSPGRIAVDTDSTLWVLSGVSSGSLTILHYAASGAALAGTLTLPAGTVPADIAVTPSGQILVADNGPSQQILVFNRDANGQPQAGTAIGTRNGLFHAVKGVPGNVRFNGITGIGVDPAGNLYVAQNGEGPRAPGSASVGQGAVLESYVLSSHAFNWRLYGLTFVDSAAFDPATPNSVYTGSKRFTLDYSQPVGREWSYAAFTLDRFDYPDDPAFHQPRGVRGEPMVRRINGQPFLYTLDPGAHYLNVYRFDAAHGEIAIPSGLLAQNPLPGTWPAGQPTYGEWLWRDSNGDGTVDTSEISSNPSTGSTVGNGFWWVDTPGNIWLATPLSGIREMPLQGLDSAGNPIYTYASSKMFAMPQPFTRLARLVYIAETDTMYLSGFTSAIPWDATHWKEAGPVLARYDNWSSGAPTQQYAISLPWNTQSNPQTTTVGVAVAGSYIFVAELYTAKVDVYDARTGQAIGYMTPGASVGNTSGWVDVYLGISAVQRHNGEYVVLLEDDARAKILMYRWTP
;
A
#
# COMPACT_ATOMS: atom_id res chain seq x y z
N MET A 1 -6.29 -21.18 -86.55
CA MET A 1 -7.66 -20.70 -86.23
C MET A 1 -7.53 -19.68 -85.10
N LYS A 2 -7.83 -18.41 -85.40
CA LYS A 2 -8.14 -17.21 -84.57
C LYS A 2 -7.51 -17.06 -83.16
N LEU A 3 -6.56 -16.10 -82.96
CA LEU A 3 -6.72 -14.71 -82.42
C LEU A 3 -7.02 -14.73 -80.90
N LEU A 4 -6.44 -13.99 -79.93
CA LEU A 4 -5.59 -12.79 -79.75
C LEU A 4 -5.24 -12.79 -78.23
N SER A 5 -4.00 -12.66 -77.74
CA SER A 5 -3.18 -11.44 -77.57
C SER A 5 -3.18 -10.82 -76.15
N ARG A 6 -1.96 -10.58 -75.65
CA ARG A 6 -1.44 -9.36 -74.99
C ARG A 6 -1.18 -9.31 -73.47
N LEU A 7 0.00 -8.72 -73.20
CA LEU A 7 0.54 -8.08 -71.99
C LEU A 7 0.90 -9.02 -70.82
N GLY A 8 2.05 -8.92 -70.18
CA GLY A 8 3.02 -7.83 -70.11
C GLY A 8 3.41 -7.62 -68.64
N VAL A 9 4.54 -8.24 -68.26
CA VAL A 9 5.43 -7.94 -67.12
C VAL A 9 4.78 -7.44 -65.82
N ALA A 10 4.62 -8.33 -64.84
CA ALA A 10 4.48 -7.97 -63.43
C ALA A 10 5.77 -8.32 -62.68
N VAL A 11 6.40 -7.28 -62.13
CA VAL A 11 7.56 -7.34 -61.24
C VAL A 11 7.17 -8.09 -59.96
N VAL A 12 7.78 -9.24 -59.73
CA VAL A 12 7.74 -9.93 -58.43
C VAL A 12 8.81 -9.28 -57.55
N LEU A 13 8.40 -8.31 -56.73
CA LEU A 13 9.17 -7.85 -55.58
C LEU A 13 9.05 -8.90 -54.49
N ILE A 14 10.02 -9.81 -54.46
CA ILE A 14 10.25 -10.73 -53.34
C ILE A 14 10.58 -9.85 -52.13
N HIS A 15 9.62 -9.71 -51.22
CA HIS A 15 9.92 -9.30 -49.84
C HIS A 15 10.75 -10.42 -49.23
N SER A 16 12.03 -10.13 -49.03
CA SER A 16 12.94 -10.91 -48.20
C SER A 16 12.41 -10.95 -46.77
N LEU A 17 11.61 -11.97 -46.47
CA LEU A 17 11.45 -12.51 -45.12
C LEU A 17 12.80 -13.09 -44.70
N ILE A 18 13.67 -12.24 -44.17
CA ILE A 18 14.77 -12.70 -43.34
C ILE A 18 14.12 -13.21 -42.05
N PRO A 19 14.29 -14.49 -41.67
CA PRO A 19 13.89 -14.92 -40.35
C PRO A 19 14.70 -14.10 -39.35
N LEU A 20 14.02 -13.26 -38.58
CA LEU A 20 14.56 -12.73 -37.33
C LEU A 20 15.01 -13.95 -36.54
N ASN A 21 16.33 -14.15 -36.45
CA ASN A 21 16.90 -15.09 -35.51
C ASN A 21 16.35 -14.70 -34.14
N ALA A 22 15.43 -15.51 -33.62
CA ALA A 22 15.01 -15.46 -32.23
C ALA A 22 16.23 -15.83 -31.38
N SER A 23 17.13 -14.87 -31.20
CA SER A 23 18.16 -14.97 -30.19
C SER A 23 17.42 -14.95 -28.87
N ALA A 24 17.49 -16.05 -28.12
CA ALA A 24 17.03 -16.05 -26.74
C ALA A 24 17.71 -14.87 -26.03
N GLN A 25 16.92 -13.95 -25.46
CA GLN A 25 17.49 -12.84 -24.69
C GLN A 25 18.44 -13.40 -23.63
N SER A 26 19.58 -12.75 -23.45
CA SER A 26 20.51 -13.08 -22.37
C SER A 26 20.19 -12.26 -21.13
N GLN A 27 20.40 -12.86 -19.95
CA GLN A 27 20.39 -12.11 -18.70
C GLN A 27 21.52 -11.06 -18.73
N LEU A 28 21.18 -9.83 -18.37
CA LEU A 28 22.15 -8.73 -18.31
C LEU A 28 23.02 -8.85 -17.05
N THR A 29 24.13 -8.12 -17.01
CA THR A 29 24.94 -7.95 -15.79
C THR A 29 24.46 -6.71 -15.04
N TYR A 30 23.84 -6.90 -13.88
CA TYR A 30 23.24 -5.84 -13.07
C TYR A 30 23.36 -6.15 -11.58
N THR A 31 23.02 -5.17 -10.74
CA THR A 31 22.87 -5.35 -9.29
C THR A 31 21.41 -5.15 -8.89
N THR A 32 20.92 -5.95 -7.94
CA THR A 32 19.59 -5.78 -7.33
C THR A 32 19.73 -5.24 -5.91
N SER A 33 18.91 -4.25 -5.60
CA SER A 33 18.70 -3.68 -4.26
C SER A 33 17.20 -3.40 -4.08
N TRP A 34 16.82 -2.64 -3.04
CA TRP A 34 15.43 -2.32 -2.74
C TRP A 34 15.29 -0.98 -1.99
N ILE A 35 14.07 -0.49 -1.88
CA ILE A 35 13.67 0.70 -1.12
C ILE A 35 12.46 0.35 -0.24
N GLY A 36 12.37 0.92 0.97
CA GLY A 36 11.12 0.96 1.75
C GLY A 36 10.93 -0.13 2.81
N ASN A 37 11.73 -1.21 2.80
CA ASN A 37 11.71 -2.24 3.84
C ASN A 37 13.06 -2.39 4.52
N SER A 38 13.10 -2.51 5.85
CA SER A 38 14.32 -2.75 6.62
C SER A 38 15.08 -4.01 6.19
N PHE A 39 14.40 -4.98 5.57
CA PHE A 39 15.00 -6.22 5.09
C PHE A 39 14.68 -6.45 3.61
N GLY A 40 15.68 -6.93 2.88
CA GLY A 40 15.58 -7.18 1.44
C GLY A 40 14.97 -8.52 1.07
N PHE A 41 14.82 -9.46 2.01
CA PHE A 41 14.46 -10.86 1.79
C PHE A 41 15.58 -11.78 1.27
N GLY A 42 16.83 -11.31 1.15
CA GLY A 42 17.98 -12.15 0.82
C GLY A 42 18.28 -13.26 1.85
N ASP A 43 17.88 -13.05 3.10
CA ASP A 43 17.97 -14.00 4.22
C ASP A 43 16.60 -14.53 4.67
N GLY A 44 15.55 -14.30 3.87
CA GLY A 44 14.17 -14.69 4.20
C GLY A 44 13.42 -13.71 5.12
N LYS A 45 13.99 -12.56 5.48
CA LYS A 45 13.32 -11.55 6.33
C LYS A 45 12.70 -10.40 5.52
N TRP A 46 11.54 -9.93 5.97
CA TRP A 46 10.84 -8.72 5.53
C TRP A 46 10.01 -8.18 6.69
N MET A 47 9.88 -6.86 6.85
CA MET A 47 8.87 -6.33 7.76
C MET A 47 7.49 -6.33 7.08
N GLN A 48 6.44 -6.53 7.86
CA GLN A 48 5.07 -6.44 7.38
C GLN A 48 4.74 -5.05 6.82
N GLN A 49 3.79 -4.98 5.89
CA GLN A 49 3.23 -3.71 5.39
C GLN A 49 2.37 -2.95 6.41
N ASP A 50 1.78 -3.65 7.39
CA ASP A 50 0.90 -3.08 8.40
C ASP A 50 1.16 -3.70 9.78
N ILE A 51 0.83 -2.95 10.82
CA ILE A 51 0.75 -3.42 12.20
C ILE A 51 -0.46 -2.75 12.84
N GLN A 52 -1.49 -3.54 13.19
CA GLN A 52 -2.68 -3.03 13.87
C GLN A 52 -2.54 -3.08 15.39
N ALA A 53 -1.80 -4.04 15.93
CA ALA A 53 -1.60 -4.16 17.37
C ALA A 53 -0.23 -4.76 17.68
N ILE A 54 0.28 -4.44 18.87
CA ILE A 54 1.47 -5.07 19.43
C ILE A 54 1.21 -5.60 20.84
N SER A 55 1.97 -6.62 21.22
CA SER A 55 2.10 -7.08 22.59
C SER A 55 3.58 -7.32 22.88
N VAL A 56 4.07 -6.84 24.02
CA VAL A 56 5.50 -6.90 24.37
C VAL A 56 5.72 -8.02 25.40
N GLY A 57 6.59 -8.96 25.07
CA GLY A 57 7.02 -10.02 25.97
C GLY A 57 8.04 -9.52 27.01
N ALA A 58 8.18 -10.27 28.10
CA ALA A 58 9.07 -9.91 29.22
C ALA A 58 10.57 -9.79 28.82
N ASP A 59 10.97 -10.38 27.70
CA ASP A 59 12.32 -10.34 27.16
C ASP A 59 12.51 -9.30 26.03
N GLY A 60 11.52 -8.41 25.86
CA GLY A 60 11.56 -7.33 24.88
C GLY A 60 11.23 -7.76 23.44
N THR A 61 10.75 -9.00 23.20
CA THR A 61 10.11 -9.31 21.91
C THR A 61 8.81 -8.56 21.77
N VAL A 62 8.62 -7.93 20.61
CA VAL A 62 7.36 -7.35 20.18
C VAL A 62 6.68 -8.33 19.24
N TYR A 63 5.49 -8.78 19.62
CA TYR A 63 4.60 -9.59 18.80
C TYR A 63 3.57 -8.69 18.13
N THR A 64 3.32 -8.89 16.85
CA THR A 64 2.44 -8.03 16.03
C THR A 64 1.28 -8.83 15.47
N ASN A 65 0.21 -8.13 15.11
CA ASN A 65 -0.86 -8.65 14.26
C ASN A 65 -1.33 -7.58 13.27
N ALA A 66 -1.77 -8.01 12.10
CA ALA A 66 -2.39 -7.19 11.06
C ALA A 66 -3.46 -8.03 10.34
N PRO A 67 -4.50 -7.41 9.75
CA PRO A 67 -5.52 -8.14 8.99
C PRO A 67 -4.94 -8.81 7.74
N TRP A 68 -3.90 -8.22 7.15
CA TRP A 68 -3.30 -8.69 5.90
C TRP A 68 -1.82 -8.31 5.80
N ASP A 69 -1.01 -9.25 5.33
CA ASP A 69 0.32 -9.04 4.77
C ASP A 69 0.46 -9.93 3.55
N GLU A 70 0.89 -9.41 2.40
CA GLU A 70 0.82 -10.17 1.13
C GLU A 70 1.65 -11.46 1.13
N SER A 71 2.78 -11.49 1.84
CA SER A 71 3.59 -12.71 2.02
C SER A 71 3.20 -13.53 3.26
N GLY A 72 2.07 -13.24 3.89
CA GLY A 72 1.53 -14.00 5.01
C GLY A 72 2.26 -13.80 6.34
N SER A 73 2.82 -12.61 6.57
CA SER A 73 3.47 -12.25 7.85
C SER A 73 2.52 -11.61 8.87
N GLU A 74 1.19 -11.73 8.73
CA GLU A 74 0.19 -11.04 9.58
C GLU A 74 0.53 -11.06 11.06
N ILE A 75 0.95 -12.24 11.56
CA ILE A 75 1.49 -12.40 12.90
C ILE A 75 3.01 -12.59 12.82
N ALA A 76 3.77 -11.70 13.46
CA ALA A 76 5.23 -11.76 13.49
C ALA A 76 5.81 -11.43 14.88
N ALA A 77 7.12 -11.66 15.01
CA ALA A 77 7.90 -11.27 16.19
C ALA A 77 9.16 -10.51 15.79
N TYR A 78 9.45 -9.44 16.54
CA TYR A 78 10.62 -8.59 16.36
C TYR A 78 11.31 -8.36 17.69
N ARG A 79 12.64 -8.26 17.70
CA ARG A 79 13.42 -7.91 18.91
C ARG A 79 14.71 -7.22 18.49
N ALA A 80 15.10 -6.19 19.23
CA ALA A 80 16.40 -5.52 19.07
C ALA A 80 16.70 -5.07 17.62
N GLY A 81 15.66 -4.62 16.89
CA GLY A 81 15.81 -4.17 15.50
C GLY A 81 16.00 -5.31 14.48
N ASP A 82 15.58 -6.54 14.81
CA ASP A 82 15.60 -7.67 13.89
C ASP A 82 14.23 -8.38 13.85
N LYS A 83 13.94 -9.07 12.74
CA LYS A 83 12.78 -9.98 12.60
C LYS A 83 13.17 -11.37 13.06
N LEU A 84 12.40 -11.91 14.00
CA LEU A 84 12.64 -13.22 14.60
C LEU A 84 11.82 -14.33 13.96
N ALA A 85 10.54 -14.08 13.68
CA ALA A 85 9.63 -15.13 13.22
C ALA A 85 8.43 -14.58 12.45
N VAL A 86 7.84 -15.47 11.64
CA VAL A 86 6.50 -15.37 11.05
C VAL A 86 5.68 -16.53 11.58
N ALA A 87 4.44 -16.29 12.00
CA ALA A 87 3.57 -17.37 12.49
C ALA A 87 3.03 -18.24 11.36
N GLY A 88 2.76 -17.69 10.18
CA GLY A 88 2.21 -18.44 9.05
C GLY A 88 0.84 -19.10 9.34
N SER A 89 0.25 -19.67 8.29
CA SER A 89 -1.14 -20.17 8.32
C SER A 89 -2.13 -19.09 8.79
N THR A 90 -1.84 -17.84 8.43
CA THR A 90 -2.64 -16.63 8.69
C THR A 90 -3.13 -15.98 7.40
N HIS A 91 -2.88 -16.63 6.25
CA HIS A 91 -3.10 -16.10 4.92
C HIS A 91 -3.52 -17.23 3.96
N GLY A 92 -4.59 -16.98 3.18
CA GLY A 92 -5.16 -17.93 2.22
C GLY A 92 -5.96 -19.07 2.85
N TRP A 93 -6.70 -19.82 2.03
CA TRP A 93 -7.64 -20.87 2.46
C TRP A 93 -8.70 -20.36 3.45
N GLY A 94 -9.15 -19.13 3.24
CA GLY A 94 -10.10 -18.39 4.06
C GLY A 94 -9.46 -17.74 5.28
N ALA A 95 -8.21 -18.04 5.61
CA ALA A 95 -7.54 -17.44 6.76
C ALA A 95 -7.04 -16.02 6.45
N ALA A 96 -7.29 -15.11 7.38
CA ALA A 96 -6.70 -13.77 7.42
C ALA A 96 -6.33 -13.44 8.87
N GLY A 97 -5.35 -12.55 9.07
CA GLY A 97 -4.94 -12.09 10.39
C GLY A 97 -6.01 -11.23 11.09
N GLY A 98 -5.59 -10.33 11.98
CA GLY A 98 -6.55 -9.51 12.72
C GLY A 98 -5.97 -8.30 13.42
N ASP A 99 -6.81 -7.64 14.21
CA ASP A 99 -6.49 -6.32 14.76
C ASP A 99 -6.02 -6.36 16.23
N ALA A 100 -5.80 -7.53 16.82
CA ALA A 100 -5.41 -7.66 18.22
C ALA A 100 -4.41 -8.81 18.44
N VAL A 101 -3.51 -8.62 19.40
CA VAL A 101 -2.54 -9.63 19.87
C VAL A 101 -2.30 -9.44 21.36
N ALA A 102 -2.12 -10.53 22.08
CA ALA A 102 -1.70 -10.55 23.48
C ALA A 102 -0.77 -11.74 23.72
N VAL A 103 0.12 -11.63 24.69
CA VAL A 103 1.00 -12.74 25.10
C VAL A 103 1.02 -12.88 26.62
N ASN A 104 1.23 -14.11 27.10
CA ASN A 104 1.64 -14.39 28.47
C ASN A 104 3.01 -15.09 28.47
N HIS A 105 3.41 -15.80 29.52
CA HIS A 105 4.72 -16.49 29.52
C HIS A 105 4.80 -17.75 28.64
N THR A 106 3.67 -18.26 28.15
CA THR A 106 3.60 -19.55 27.42
C THR A 106 3.12 -19.39 25.98
N TYR A 107 2.11 -18.54 25.77
CA TYR A 107 1.35 -18.46 24.54
C TYR A 107 1.29 -17.05 23.97
N LEU A 108 1.18 -17.01 22.65
CA LEU A 108 0.66 -15.88 21.90
C LEU A 108 -0.80 -16.14 21.55
N TYR A 109 -1.64 -15.13 21.72
CA TYR A 109 -3.03 -15.09 21.31
C TYR A 109 -3.18 -13.98 20.28
N ALA A 110 -3.70 -14.30 19.09
CA ALA A 110 -3.91 -13.33 18.02
C ALA A 110 -5.33 -13.44 17.46
N ALA A 111 -5.93 -12.28 17.20
CA ALA A 111 -7.18 -12.20 16.47
C ALA A 111 -6.97 -12.74 15.05
N MET A 112 -7.93 -13.50 14.54
CA MET A 112 -7.87 -14.11 13.22
C MET A 112 -9.29 -14.28 12.68
N SER A 113 -9.43 -14.34 11.36
CA SER A 113 -10.66 -14.76 10.71
C SER A 113 -10.46 -16.02 9.86
N ILE A 114 -11.52 -16.81 9.69
CA ILE A 114 -11.56 -17.96 8.77
C ILE A 114 -12.85 -17.84 7.95
N GLY A 115 -12.72 -17.66 6.64
CA GLY A 115 -13.79 -17.66 5.66
C GLY A 115 -13.95 -19.00 4.92
N ASN A 116 -14.80 -19.02 3.89
CA ASN A 116 -15.08 -20.21 3.07
C ASN A 116 -14.59 -20.07 1.60
N GLU A 117 -13.69 -19.13 1.27
CA GLU A 117 -13.17 -18.93 -0.11
C GLU A 117 -14.26 -18.97 -1.19
N SER A 118 -15.22 -18.05 -1.12
CA SER A 118 -16.35 -18.01 -2.07
C SER A 118 -17.14 -19.32 -2.15
N ASN A 119 -17.33 -19.98 -1.01
CA ASN A 119 -18.03 -21.26 -0.84
C ASN A 119 -17.29 -22.48 -1.40
N ALA A 120 -15.99 -22.37 -1.69
CA ALA A 120 -15.18 -23.48 -2.20
C ALA A 120 -14.74 -24.47 -1.12
N LEU A 121 -14.79 -24.08 0.17
CA LEU A 121 -14.26 -24.90 1.27
C LEU A 121 -15.38 -25.67 1.98
N VAL A 122 -15.15 -26.95 2.24
CA VAL A 122 -16.15 -27.84 2.84
C VAL A 122 -15.58 -28.62 4.02
N GLY A 123 -16.44 -28.93 4.99
CA GLY A 123 -16.08 -29.71 6.18
C GLY A 123 -16.05 -28.89 7.46
N ALA A 124 -15.76 -29.56 8.58
CA ALA A 124 -15.82 -28.96 9.92
C ALA A 124 -14.66 -27.97 10.22
N ASP A 125 -13.67 -27.88 9.33
CA ASP A 125 -12.54 -26.94 9.46
C ASP A 125 -12.86 -25.51 9.03
N TYR A 126 -14.02 -25.31 8.40
CA TYR A 126 -14.41 -24.05 7.78
C TYR A 126 -15.81 -23.62 8.23
N PRO A 127 -16.11 -22.31 8.24
CA PRO A 127 -17.47 -21.82 8.48
C PRO A 127 -18.45 -22.37 7.43
N PRO A 128 -19.76 -22.39 7.72
CA PRO A 128 -20.77 -22.68 6.71
C PRO A 128 -20.68 -21.74 5.49
N ALA A 129 -21.31 -22.15 4.38
CA ALA A 129 -21.39 -21.32 3.18
C ALA A 129 -21.97 -19.92 3.48
N ASN A 130 -21.39 -18.90 2.87
CA ASN A 130 -21.68 -17.47 3.06
C ASN A 130 -21.46 -16.96 4.49
N GLN A 131 -20.66 -17.67 5.30
CA GLN A 131 -20.29 -17.23 6.64
C GLN A 131 -18.78 -17.09 6.80
N SER A 132 -18.39 -16.33 7.82
CA SER A 132 -17.02 -16.17 8.27
C SER A 132 -16.97 -16.31 9.79
N TRP A 133 -15.93 -16.98 10.28
CA TRP A 133 -15.60 -17.02 11.70
C TRP A 133 -14.63 -15.91 12.04
N TYR A 134 -14.87 -15.22 13.14
CA TYR A 134 -13.89 -14.34 13.79
C TYR A 134 -13.59 -14.86 15.18
N GLY A 135 -12.33 -14.78 15.57
CA GLY A 135 -11.91 -15.42 16.81
C GLY A 135 -10.42 -15.28 17.09
N ILE A 136 -9.88 -16.25 17.81
CA ILE A 136 -8.53 -16.19 18.37
C ILE A 136 -7.75 -17.44 17.99
N THR A 137 -6.60 -17.26 17.36
CA THR A 137 -5.59 -18.32 17.23
C THR A 137 -4.62 -18.28 18.41
N ARG A 138 -4.30 -19.44 18.98
CA ARG A 138 -3.31 -19.58 20.05
C ARG A 138 -2.05 -20.27 19.53
N ARG A 139 -0.88 -19.66 19.70
CA ARG A 139 0.43 -20.14 19.25
C ARG A 139 1.38 -20.31 20.43
N THR A 140 2.37 -21.18 20.28
CA THR A 140 3.44 -21.31 21.29
C THR A 140 4.46 -20.17 21.11
N LEU A 141 4.96 -19.59 22.19
CA LEU A 141 6.02 -18.57 22.08
C LEU A 141 7.36 -19.13 21.61
N ALA A 142 7.63 -20.41 21.90
CA ALA A 142 8.84 -21.10 21.45
C ALA A 142 8.90 -21.24 19.91
N ASN A 143 7.74 -21.39 19.26
CA ASN A 143 7.63 -21.43 17.81
C ASN A 143 6.24 -20.91 17.38
N LEU A 144 6.19 -19.68 16.86
CA LEU A 144 4.93 -19.06 16.43
C LEU A 144 4.26 -19.82 15.27
N ALA A 145 5.02 -20.59 14.49
CA ALA A 145 4.49 -21.42 13.42
C ALA A 145 3.71 -22.65 13.90
N THR A 146 3.75 -22.93 15.20
CA THR A 146 3.04 -24.06 15.80
C THR A 146 1.85 -23.55 16.61
N GLY A 147 0.66 -24.10 16.29
CA GLY A 147 -0.52 -23.87 17.11
C GLY A 147 -0.43 -24.58 18.45
N ALA A 148 -1.10 -24.02 19.45
CA ALA A 148 -1.25 -24.61 20.78
C ALA A 148 -2.69 -25.10 20.95
N PRO A 149 -3.01 -26.36 20.57
CA PRO A 149 -4.38 -26.85 20.56
C PRO A 149 -4.99 -26.93 21.96
N PHE A 150 -6.31 -26.86 22.03
CA PHE A 150 -7.08 -26.98 23.28
C PHE A 150 -8.39 -27.73 23.05
N SER A 151 -9.02 -28.15 24.14
CA SER A 151 -10.34 -28.79 24.10
C SER A 151 -11.37 -27.81 23.55
N GLY A 152 -11.99 -28.15 22.42
CA GLY A 152 -12.96 -27.29 21.74
C GLY A 152 -12.35 -26.35 20.69
N GLY A 153 -11.02 -26.35 20.52
CA GLY A 153 -10.40 -25.66 19.40
C GLY A 153 -10.72 -26.33 18.06
N ILE A 154 -10.91 -25.52 17.03
CA ILE A 154 -11.37 -25.96 15.70
C ILE A 154 -10.45 -25.45 14.58
N GLY A 155 -10.78 -25.84 13.35
CA GLY A 155 -10.15 -25.33 12.13
C GLY A 155 -8.72 -25.81 11.91
N ASN A 156 -8.18 -25.43 10.75
CA ASN A 156 -6.77 -25.58 10.40
C ASN A 156 -6.25 -27.03 10.44
N SER A 157 -7.10 -28.05 10.30
CA SER A 157 -6.65 -29.45 10.36
C SER A 157 -5.61 -29.83 9.31
N ALA A 158 -5.46 -29.04 8.24
CA ALA A 158 -4.49 -29.24 7.17
C ALA A 158 -3.10 -28.60 7.44
N ASN A 159 -2.90 -27.88 8.55
CA ASN A 159 -1.64 -27.20 8.84
C ASN A 159 -1.20 -27.34 10.31
N ALA A 160 -0.05 -26.76 10.65
CA ALA A 160 0.60 -26.86 11.96
C ALA A 160 -0.18 -26.19 13.11
N THR A 161 -1.32 -25.57 12.81
CA THR A 161 -2.14 -24.79 13.75
C THR A 161 -3.48 -25.43 14.04
N LYS A 162 -3.64 -26.69 13.63
CA LYS A 162 -4.81 -27.54 13.88
C LYS A 162 -5.36 -27.38 15.29
N ASN A 163 -6.69 -27.24 15.39
CA ASN A 163 -7.44 -27.18 16.65
C ASN A 163 -6.94 -26.11 17.64
N SER A 164 -6.33 -25.04 17.12
CA SER A 164 -5.77 -23.94 17.92
C SER A 164 -6.52 -22.62 17.71
N PHE A 165 -7.70 -22.68 17.09
CA PHE A 165 -8.57 -21.53 16.87
C PHE A 165 -9.85 -21.64 17.70
N LEU A 166 -10.20 -20.55 18.39
CA LEU A 166 -11.45 -20.36 19.12
C LEU A 166 -12.32 -19.41 18.31
N ALA A 167 -13.42 -19.91 17.74
CA ALA A 167 -14.42 -19.04 17.11
C ALA A 167 -15.26 -18.33 18.18
N LEU A 168 -15.37 -17.00 18.09
CA LEU A 168 -16.23 -16.18 18.95
C LEU A 168 -17.50 -15.77 18.21
N ASP A 169 -17.34 -15.30 16.97
CA ASP A 169 -18.43 -14.80 16.15
C ASP A 169 -18.51 -15.57 14.83
N THR A 170 -19.73 -15.92 14.45
CA THR A 170 -20.03 -16.47 13.12
C THR A 170 -20.99 -15.50 12.44
N VAL A 171 -20.53 -14.86 11.39
CA VAL A 171 -21.26 -13.76 10.72
C VAL A 171 -21.37 -14.01 9.24
N THR A 172 -22.29 -13.31 8.57
CA THR A 172 -22.39 -13.32 7.11
C THR A 172 -21.09 -12.82 6.49
N ALA A 173 -20.61 -13.50 5.45
CA ALA A 173 -19.42 -13.09 4.71
C ALA A 173 -19.51 -11.62 4.27
N GLY A 174 -18.42 -10.87 4.45
CA GLY A 174 -18.39 -9.42 4.24
C GLY A 174 -18.81 -8.58 5.45
N THR A 175 -19.29 -9.19 6.54
CA THR A 175 -19.50 -8.50 7.82
C THR A 175 -18.19 -8.47 8.61
N ASP A 176 -17.79 -7.29 9.08
CA ASP A 176 -16.65 -7.14 9.99
C ASP A 176 -17.07 -7.46 11.43
N ALA A 177 -16.53 -8.55 11.97
CA ALA A 177 -16.65 -8.92 13.39
C ALA A 177 -15.28 -9.12 14.04
N SER A 178 -14.30 -8.33 13.61
CA SER A 178 -12.92 -8.44 14.09
C SER A 178 -12.82 -8.17 15.59
N ILE A 179 -12.02 -8.97 16.29
CA ILE A 179 -11.68 -8.76 17.70
C ILE A 179 -10.71 -7.57 17.81
N ARG A 180 -11.11 -6.48 18.48
CA ARG A 180 -10.37 -5.21 18.50
C ARG A 180 -9.56 -4.96 19.77
N GLY A 181 -9.41 -5.94 20.65
CA GLY A 181 -8.53 -5.81 21.80
C GLY A 181 -8.40 -7.11 22.58
N MET A 182 -7.20 -7.35 23.10
CA MET A 182 -6.92 -8.47 23.98
C MET A 182 -5.86 -8.07 25.00
N ALA A 183 -5.90 -8.68 26.17
CA ALA A 183 -4.82 -8.65 27.15
C ALA A 183 -4.75 -10.00 27.85
N ALA A 184 -3.55 -10.44 28.23
CA ALA A 184 -3.36 -11.74 28.87
C ALA A 184 -2.56 -11.61 30.16
N THR A 185 -2.94 -12.43 31.13
CA THR A 185 -2.11 -12.85 32.27
C THR A 185 -1.72 -14.31 32.05
N ASP A 186 -0.96 -14.89 32.97
CA ASP A 186 -0.65 -16.33 32.89
C ASP A 186 -1.86 -17.24 33.04
N THR A 187 -2.92 -16.76 33.68
CA THR A 187 -4.12 -17.57 33.97
C THR A 187 -5.35 -17.17 33.16
N GLU A 188 -5.41 -15.93 32.68
CA GLU A 188 -6.61 -15.38 32.04
C GLU A 188 -6.30 -14.59 30.77
N LEU A 189 -7.16 -14.77 29.75
CA LEU A 189 -7.18 -13.99 28.52
C LEU A 189 -8.45 -13.14 28.48
N TYR A 190 -8.29 -11.83 28.45
CA TYR A 190 -9.35 -10.83 28.31
C TYR A 190 -9.52 -10.48 26.83
N VAL A 191 -10.75 -10.51 26.33
CA VAL A 191 -11.05 -10.34 24.90
C VAL A 191 -12.15 -9.30 24.73
N ALA A 192 -11.88 -8.26 23.94
CA ALA A 192 -12.87 -7.31 23.48
C ALA A 192 -13.56 -7.82 22.21
N ASP A 193 -14.70 -8.49 22.41
CA ASP A 193 -15.61 -8.88 21.35
C ASP A 193 -16.47 -7.67 20.97
N THR A 194 -15.90 -6.87 20.06
CA THR A 194 -16.43 -5.59 19.61
C THR A 194 -17.80 -5.75 18.95
N TYR A 195 -17.97 -6.81 18.16
CA TYR A 195 -19.19 -7.12 17.43
C TYR A 195 -20.35 -7.43 18.39
N SER A 196 -20.11 -8.26 19.40
CA SER A 196 -21.12 -8.65 20.38
C SER A 196 -21.26 -7.68 21.57
N ASN A 197 -20.59 -6.52 21.55
CA ASN A 197 -20.63 -5.50 22.61
C ASN A 197 -20.34 -6.08 24.01
N ARG A 198 -19.25 -6.84 24.15
CA ARG A 198 -18.88 -7.47 25.42
C ARG A 198 -17.39 -7.68 25.58
N ILE A 199 -16.96 -7.78 26.83
CA ILE A 199 -15.69 -8.40 27.18
C ILE A 199 -15.97 -9.83 27.59
N VAL A 200 -15.17 -10.77 27.06
CA VAL A 200 -15.18 -12.17 27.47
C VAL A 200 -13.82 -12.51 28.07
N VAL A 201 -13.82 -13.21 29.19
CA VAL A 201 -12.59 -13.68 29.85
C VAL A 201 -12.53 -15.19 29.74
N PHE A 202 -11.41 -15.68 29.23
CA PHE A 202 -11.12 -17.11 29.09
C PHE A 202 -10.01 -17.51 30.06
N ASP A 203 -10.04 -18.76 30.49
CA ASP A 203 -8.88 -19.41 31.10
C ASP A 203 -7.78 -19.55 30.04
N ALA A 204 -6.57 -19.07 30.34
CA ALA A 204 -5.48 -18.97 29.38
C ALA A 204 -5.00 -20.33 28.84
N GLU A 205 -5.14 -21.39 29.65
CA GLU A 205 -4.69 -22.75 29.34
C GLU A 205 -5.77 -23.59 28.64
N SER A 206 -6.98 -23.61 29.17
CA SER A 206 -8.08 -24.43 28.64
C SER A 206 -8.89 -23.72 27.57
N MET A 207 -8.75 -22.39 27.42
CA MET A 207 -9.56 -21.52 26.55
C MET A 207 -11.06 -21.59 26.83
N ARG A 208 -11.46 -22.03 28.03
CA ARG A 208 -12.86 -22.06 28.46
C ARG A 208 -13.30 -20.68 28.96
N PRO A 209 -14.51 -20.22 28.62
CA PRO A 209 -15.01 -18.95 29.12
C PRO A 209 -15.20 -19.04 30.63
N LEU A 210 -14.65 -18.06 31.35
CA LEU A 210 -14.77 -17.92 32.80
C LEU A 210 -15.92 -16.97 33.16
N ARG A 211 -15.99 -15.82 32.45
CA ARG A 211 -16.97 -14.76 32.70
C ARG A 211 -17.07 -13.82 31.49
N SER A 212 -18.13 -13.02 31.47
CA SER A 212 -18.31 -11.95 30.49
C SER A 212 -19.16 -10.83 31.06
N TRP A 213 -19.03 -9.63 30.50
CA TRP A 213 -19.87 -8.48 30.82
C TRP A 213 -20.02 -7.56 29.60
N ASN A 214 -21.08 -6.78 29.58
CA ASN A 214 -21.38 -5.89 28.46
C ASN A 214 -20.51 -4.64 28.51
N VAL A 215 -19.98 -4.26 27.35
CA VAL A 215 -19.28 -2.99 27.10
C VAL A 215 -19.67 -2.55 25.70
N THR A 216 -20.00 -1.28 25.49
CA THR A 216 -20.39 -0.82 24.15
C THR A 216 -19.17 -0.77 23.22
N SER A 217 -19.16 -1.62 22.19
CA SER A 217 -18.11 -1.68 21.17
C SER A 217 -16.69 -1.58 21.77
N PRO A 218 -16.28 -2.56 22.60
CA PRO A 218 -15.00 -2.51 23.28
C PRO A 218 -13.84 -2.65 22.30
N GLY A 219 -12.70 -2.05 22.64
CA GLY A 219 -11.44 -2.12 21.89
C GLY A 219 -10.29 -2.57 22.78
N ARG A 220 -9.14 -1.89 22.67
CA ARG A 220 -7.90 -2.19 23.40
C ARG A 220 -8.12 -2.35 24.91
N ILE A 221 -7.42 -3.33 25.48
CA ILE A 221 -7.48 -3.68 26.91
C ILE A 221 -6.06 -3.61 27.46
N ALA A 222 -5.88 -3.00 28.63
CA ALA A 222 -4.67 -3.12 29.42
C ALA A 222 -4.99 -3.69 30.80
N VAL A 223 -4.19 -4.66 31.25
CA VAL A 223 -4.22 -5.14 32.64
C VAL A 223 -3.31 -4.25 33.46
N ASP A 224 -3.85 -3.73 34.55
CA ASP A 224 -3.13 -2.87 35.47
C ASP A 224 -2.35 -3.68 36.52
N THR A 225 -1.43 -3.03 37.22
CA THR A 225 -0.58 -3.61 38.27
C THR A 225 -1.35 -4.13 39.49
N ASP A 226 -2.59 -3.69 39.68
CA ASP A 226 -3.52 -4.17 40.71
C ASP A 226 -4.55 -5.19 40.16
N SER A 227 -4.30 -5.71 38.96
CA SER A 227 -5.16 -6.64 38.22
C SER A 227 -6.52 -6.05 37.79
N THR A 228 -6.73 -4.74 37.89
CA THR A 228 -7.86 -4.07 37.24
C THR A 228 -7.61 -3.89 35.74
N LEU A 229 -8.62 -3.44 35.00
CA LEU A 229 -8.61 -3.35 33.54
C LEU A 229 -8.94 -1.94 33.08
N TRP A 230 -8.14 -1.42 32.16
CA TRP A 230 -8.48 -0.25 31.34
C TRP A 230 -8.95 -0.72 29.97
N VAL A 231 -10.12 -0.25 29.54
CA VAL A 231 -10.77 -0.73 28.32
C VAL A 231 -11.22 0.45 27.47
N LEU A 232 -10.80 0.46 26.22
CA LEU A 232 -11.35 1.36 25.21
C LEU A 232 -12.80 0.97 24.87
N SER A 233 -13.69 1.94 24.72
CA SER A 233 -15.11 1.74 24.41
C SER A 233 -15.57 2.71 23.32
N GLY A 234 -16.58 2.33 22.55
CA GLY A 234 -17.15 3.18 21.48
C GLY A 234 -16.44 3.08 20.12
N VAL A 235 -15.74 1.98 19.84
CA VAL A 235 -14.95 1.80 18.61
C VAL A 235 -15.80 1.97 17.33
N SER A 236 -17.00 1.40 17.32
CA SER A 236 -17.92 1.45 16.17
C SER A 236 -18.55 2.82 15.92
N SER A 237 -18.68 3.67 16.93
CA SER A 237 -19.24 5.01 16.76
C SER A 237 -18.18 6.08 16.52
N GLY A 238 -16.90 5.78 16.79
CA GLY A 238 -15.81 6.75 16.80
C GLY A 238 -15.79 7.65 18.05
N SER A 239 -16.81 7.58 18.91
CA SER A 239 -16.87 8.30 20.18
C SER A 239 -16.14 7.53 21.28
N LEU A 240 -14.81 7.56 21.20
CA LEU A 240 -13.94 6.74 22.04
C LEU A 240 -13.84 7.26 23.48
N THR A 241 -13.93 6.34 24.44
CA THR A 241 -13.72 6.59 25.87
C THR A 241 -12.91 5.46 26.50
N ILE A 242 -12.26 5.72 27.63
CA ILE A 242 -11.54 4.70 28.40
C ILE A 242 -12.29 4.45 29.70
N LEU A 243 -12.65 3.19 29.92
CA LEU A 243 -13.40 2.70 31.08
C LEU A 243 -12.50 1.88 32.01
N HIS A 244 -12.81 1.89 33.30
CA HIS A 244 -12.06 1.16 34.33
C HIS A 244 -12.93 0.06 34.94
N TYR A 245 -12.40 -1.16 35.00
CA TYR A 245 -13.12 -2.34 35.50
C TYR A 245 -12.27 -3.14 36.48
N ALA A 246 -12.89 -3.72 37.49
CA ALA A 246 -12.29 -4.81 38.24
C ALA A 246 -12.14 -6.04 37.34
N ALA A 247 -11.22 -6.95 37.68
CA ALA A 247 -11.06 -8.23 36.97
C ALA A 247 -12.38 -9.01 36.84
N SER A 248 -13.31 -8.86 37.80
CA SER A 248 -14.63 -9.48 37.80
C SER A 248 -15.63 -8.90 36.78
N GLY A 249 -15.32 -7.75 36.17
CA GLY A 249 -16.22 -7.02 35.28
C GLY A 249 -17.06 -5.93 35.96
N ALA A 250 -16.90 -5.73 37.27
CA ALA A 250 -17.53 -4.61 37.97
C ALA A 250 -16.89 -3.28 37.53
N ALA A 251 -17.69 -2.33 37.09
CA ALA A 251 -17.21 -0.99 36.74
C ALA A 251 -16.63 -0.30 37.99
N LEU A 252 -15.46 0.32 37.83
CA LEU A 252 -14.77 1.06 38.88
C LEU A 252 -14.87 2.56 38.64
N ALA A 253 -14.75 3.33 39.72
CA ALA A 253 -14.57 4.76 39.65
C ALA A 253 -13.11 5.06 39.26
N GLY A 254 -12.93 5.89 38.25
CA GLY A 254 -11.63 6.26 37.73
C GLY A 254 -11.78 6.68 36.27
N THR A 255 -11.43 7.91 35.96
CA THR A 255 -11.48 8.42 34.58
C THR A 255 -10.10 8.95 34.20
N LEU A 256 -9.70 8.66 32.97
CA LEU A 256 -8.58 9.35 32.35
C LEU A 256 -9.14 10.61 31.68
N THR A 257 -8.79 11.78 32.20
CA THR A 257 -9.16 13.03 31.54
C THR A 257 -8.27 13.24 30.33
N LEU A 258 -8.81 12.92 29.15
CA LEU A 258 -8.09 13.09 27.89
C LEU A 258 -8.14 14.55 27.43
N PRO A 259 -7.03 15.11 26.90
CA PRO A 259 -7.05 16.39 26.22
C PRO A 259 -8.11 16.45 25.10
N ALA A 260 -8.62 17.64 24.82
CA ALA A 260 -9.55 17.84 23.70
C ALA A 260 -8.88 17.48 22.37
N GLY A 261 -9.61 16.77 21.50
CA GLY A 261 -9.11 16.31 20.20
C GLY A 261 -8.31 15.01 20.25
N THR A 262 -8.10 14.42 21.44
CA THR A 262 -7.47 13.10 21.56
C THR A 262 -8.36 12.01 20.96
N VAL A 263 -7.74 11.11 20.19
CA VAL A 263 -8.36 9.89 19.65
C VAL A 263 -7.57 8.71 20.21
N PRO A 264 -7.97 8.12 21.34
CA PRO A 264 -7.18 7.08 22.00
C PRO A 264 -7.14 5.80 21.15
N ALA A 265 -5.93 5.37 20.78
CA ALA A 265 -5.70 4.24 19.89
C ALA A 265 -5.26 2.97 20.61
N ASP A 266 -4.56 3.10 21.74
CA ASP A 266 -4.08 1.99 22.55
C ASP A 266 -3.78 2.40 23.99
N ILE A 267 -3.74 1.43 24.90
CA ILE A 267 -3.50 1.61 26.34
C ILE A 267 -2.43 0.62 26.79
N ALA A 268 -1.42 1.11 27.51
CA ALA A 268 -0.42 0.26 28.15
C ALA A 268 -0.19 0.67 29.61
N VAL A 269 0.19 -0.28 30.45
CA VAL A 269 0.58 -0.01 31.83
C VAL A 269 2.06 -0.37 31.99
N THR A 270 2.85 0.60 32.46
CA THR A 270 4.29 0.40 32.69
C THR A 270 4.52 -0.49 33.92
N PRO A 271 5.70 -1.12 34.07
CA PRO A 271 6.05 -1.85 35.30
C PRO A 271 5.97 -1.00 36.59
N SER A 272 6.08 0.34 36.46
CA SER A 272 5.95 1.28 37.58
C SER A 272 4.50 1.65 37.92
N GLY A 273 3.52 1.16 37.15
CA GLY A 273 2.10 1.46 37.32
C GLY A 273 1.60 2.74 36.65
N GLN A 274 2.44 3.45 35.89
CA GLN A 274 1.98 4.54 35.00
C GLN A 274 1.10 3.99 33.88
N ILE A 275 0.03 4.70 33.53
CA ILE A 275 -0.84 4.38 32.40
C ILE A 275 -0.43 5.25 31.21
N LEU A 276 -0.22 4.61 30.07
CA LEU A 276 0.10 5.24 28.80
C LEU A 276 -1.10 5.11 27.86
N VAL A 277 -1.45 6.19 27.15
CA VAL A 277 -2.51 6.19 26.14
C VAL A 277 -1.94 6.73 24.84
N ALA A 278 -1.97 5.93 23.78
CA ALA A 278 -1.60 6.40 22.45
C ALA A 278 -2.68 7.33 21.90
N ASP A 279 -2.31 8.55 21.50
CA ASP A 279 -3.21 9.52 20.88
C ASP A 279 -3.02 9.54 19.36
N ASN A 280 -4.03 9.05 18.63
CA ASN A 280 -4.09 9.14 17.17
C ASN A 280 -4.85 10.39 16.65
N GLY A 281 -5.20 11.32 17.53
CA GLY A 281 -5.70 12.64 17.18
C GLY A 281 -4.58 13.56 16.67
N PRO A 282 -4.86 14.85 16.41
CA PRO A 282 -3.89 15.78 15.82
C PRO A 282 -2.58 15.92 16.61
N SER A 283 -2.54 15.59 17.90
CA SER A 283 -1.33 15.68 18.70
C SER A 283 -0.29 14.60 18.37
N GLN A 284 -0.72 13.38 18.00
CA GLN A 284 0.16 12.25 17.67
C GLN A 284 1.22 11.96 18.76
N GLN A 285 0.79 11.91 20.03
CA GLN A 285 1.65 11.71 21.20
C GLN A 285 1.20 10.50 22.03
N ILE A 286 2.04 10.06 22.96
CA ILE A 286 1.65 9.12 24.00
C ILE A 286 1.39 9.92 25.27
N LEU A 287 0.14 9.94 25.71
CA LEU A 287 -0.28 10.59 26.95
C LEU A 287 0.15 9.74 28.15
N VAL A 288 0.66 10.38 29.19
CA VAL A 288 1.15 9.71 30.40
C VAL A 288 0.25 10.06 31.56
N PHE A 289 -0.15 9.07 32.35
CA PHE A 289 -0.86 9.26 33.61
C PHE A 289 -0.09 8.58 34.75
N ASN A 290 0.41 9.39 35.68
CA ASN A 290 1.04 8.96 36.91
C ASN A 290 -0.02 8.61 37.96
N ARG A 291 0.36 7.90 39.03
CA ARG A 291 -0.51 7.72 40.18
C ARG A 291 -0.20 8.72 41.27
N ASP A 292 -1.23 9.34 41.82
CA ASP A 292 -1.12 10.17 43.01
C ASP A 292 -0.96 9.29 44.28
N ALA A 293 -0.86 9.94 45.45
CA ALA A 293 -0.71 9.24 46.74
C ALA A 293 -1.91 8.33 47.10
N ASN A 294 -3.07 8.52 46.46
CA ASN A 294 -4.28 7.72 46.64
C ASN A 294 -4.45 6.67 45.52
N GLY A 295 -3.46 6.53 44.64
CA GLY A 295 -3.49 5.61 43.51
C GLY A 295 -4.32 6.09 42.31
N GLN A 296 -4.83 7.33 42.32
CA GLN A 296 -5.64 7.90 41.25
C GLN A 296 -4.77 8.38 40.08
N PRO A 297 -5.19 8.17 38.82
CA PRO A 297 -4.46 8.66 37.65
C PRO A 297 -4.43 10.19 37.57
N GLN A 298 -3.24 10.76 37.38
CA GLN A 298 -3.00 12.18 37.16
C GLN A 298 -2.17 12.37 35.89
N ALA A 299 -2.60 13.29 35.02
CA ALA A 299 -1.88 13.60 33.79
C ALA A 299 -0.42 14.03 34.08
N GLY A 300 0.52 13.41 33.38
CA GLY A 300 1.93 13.74 33.34
C GLY A 300 2.33 14.37 32.00
N THR A 301 3.64 14.49 31.79
CA THR A 301 4.19 14.97 30.52
C THR A 301 4.05 13.91 29.44
N ALA A 302 3.40 14.26 28.33
CA ALA A 302 3.28 13.38 27.17
C ALA A 302 4.64 13.08 26.53
N ILE A 303 4.77 11.90 25.92
CA ILE A 303 5.93 11.46 25.15
C ILE A 303 5.62 11.68 23.66
N GLY A 304 6.59 12.18 22.90
CA GLY A 304 6.39 12.50 21.48
C GLY A 304 6.50 14.00 21.20
N THR A 305 6.90 14.32 19.99
CA THR A 305 6.81 15.67 19.44
C THR A 305 5.33 15.98 19.22
N ARG A 306 4.83 17.12 19.71
CA ARG A 306 3.44 17.54 19.47
C ARG A 306 3.20 17.72 17.97
N ASN A 307 2.08 17.21 17.47
CA ASN A 307 1.74 17.04 16.05
C ASN A 307 2.54 15.93 15.34
N GLY A 308 3.36 15.18 16.08
CA GLY A 308 4.12 14.05 15.57
C GLY A 308 4.92 14.37 14.30
N LEU A 309 4.69 13.59 13.26
CA LEU A 309 5.28 13.78 11.93
C LEU A 309 4.85 15.09 11.24
N PHE A 310 3.72 15.67 11.62
CA PHE A 310 3.18 16.94 11.13
C PHE A 310 3.62 18.16 11.95
N HIS A 311 4.59 18.01 12.86
CA HIS A 311 5.30 19.16 13.44
C HIS A 311 6.17 19.85 12.36
N ALA A 312 6.34 21.16 12.37
CA ALA A 312 7.25 21.85 11.44
C ALA A 312 8.71 21.33 11.54
N VAL A 313 9.41 20.96 10.46
CA VAL A 313 8.96 20.87 9.07
C VAL A 313 8.05 19.66 8.87
N LYS A 314 6.85 19.88 8.34
CA LYS A 314 5.82 18.84 8.19
C LYS A 314 6.27 17.74 7.24
N GLY A 315 5.82 16.51 7.50
CA GLY A 315 6.07 15.36 6.65
C GLY A 315 7.39 14.63 6.95
N VAL A 316 8.31 15.25 7.71
CA VAL A 316 9.64 14.69 7.97
C VAL A 316 9.59 13.65 9.10
N PRO A 317 10.01 12.40 8.86
CA PRO A 317 10.11 11.38 9.90
C PRO A 317 11.28 11.68 10.85
N GLY A 318 11.19 11.20 12.08
CA GLY A 318 12.26 11.42 13.07
C GLY A 318 11.96 10.70 14.37
N ASN A 319 12.92 10.71 15.29
CA ASN A 319 12.72 10.12 16.62
C ASN A 319 11.55 10.82 17.31
N VAL A 320 10.67 10.03 17.94
CA VAL A 320 9.48 10.50 18.66
C VAL A 320 8.54 11.41 17.84
N ARG A 321 8.59 11.36 16.50
CA ARG A 321 7.67 12.05 15.58
C ARG A 321 6.68 11.04 15.02
N PHE A 322 5.68 10.70 15.82
CA PHE A 322 4.79 9.59 15.50
C PHE A 322 3.76 9.95 14.40
N ASN A 323 3.27 8.96 13.67
CA ASN A 323 2.19 9.07 12.69
C ASN A 323 1.35 7.79 12.62
N GLY A 324 0.08 7.87 13.02
CA GLY A 324 -0.85 6.74 12.94
C GLY A 324 -0.49 5.66 13.96
N ILE A 325 -0.38 6.01 15.26
CA ILE A 325 -0.01 5.06 16.31
C ILE A 325 -1.09 3.98 16.41
N THR A 326 -0.71 2.71 16.32
CA THR A 326 -1.62 1.55 16.38
C THR A 326 -1.47 0.71 17.64
N GLY A 327 -0.29 0.75 18.27
CA GLY A 327 -0.05 0.07 19.52
C GLY A 327 1.20 0.55 20.26
N ILE A 328 1.17 0.43 21.58
CA ILE A 328 2.25 0.78 22.50
C ILE A 328 2.48 -0.32 23.54
N GLY A 329 3.72 -0.48 24.01
CA GLY A 329 4.02 -1.41 25.10
C GLY A 329 5.34 -1.09 25.77
N VAL A 330 5.53 -1.59 26.99
CA VAL A 330 6.76 -1.36 27.77
C VAL A 330 7.24 -2.69 28.33
N ASP A 331 8.52 -3.02 28.12
CA ASP A 331 9.11 -4.22 28.70
C ASP A 331 9.57 -3.98 30.17
N PRO A 332 9.87 -5.04 30.94
CA PRO A 332 10.42 -4.91 32.29
C PRO A 332 11.76 -4.17 32.38
N ALA A 333 12.51 -4.06 31.28
CA ALA A 333 13.77 -3.32 31.21
C ALA A 333 13.58 -1.80 31.04
N GLY A 334 12.34 -1.34 30.87
CA GLY A 334 12.00 0.07 30.70
C GLY A 334 12.17 0.56 29.26
N ASN A 335 12.07 -0.33 28.28
CA ASN A 335 11.99 0.05 26.87
C ASN A 335 10.53 0.24 26.45
N LEU A 336 10.22 1.39 25.87
CA LEU A 336 8.98 1.69 25.19
C LEU A 336 9.04 1.18 23.74
N TYR A 337 7.96 0.60 23.26
CA TYR A 337 7.76 0.17 21.89
C TYR A 337 6.54 0.87 21.30
N VAL A 338 6.64 1.33 20.07
CA VAL A 338 5.58 2.08 19.39
C VAL A 338 5.41 1.56 17.97
N ALA A 339 4.23 1.04 17.65
CA ALA A 339 3.83 0.65 16.30
C ALA A 339 3.00 1.75 15.65
N GLN A 340 3.23 1.94 14.36
CA GLN A 340 2.64 2.99 13.55
C GLN A 340 2.32 2.44 12.16
N ASN A 341 1.29 2.96 11.51
CA ASN A 341 0.97 2.63 10.11
C ASN A 341 0.55 3.84 9.27
N GLY A 342 0.74 5.07 9.78
CA GLY A 342 0.37 6.31 9.09
C GLY A 342 -1.13 6.66 9.11
N GLU A 343 -2.01 5.78 9.59
CA GLU A 343 -3.46 6.01 9.71
C GLU A 343 -3.96 5.93 11.16
N GLY A 344 -3.48 4.93 11.91
CA GLY A 344 -3.99 4.47 13.19
C GLY A 344 -4.78 3.15 13.07
N PRO A 345 -5.46 2.73 14.15
CA PRO A 345 -6.23 1.49 14.14
C PRO A 345 -7.32 1.52 13.07
N ARG A 346 -7.42 0.41 12.32
CA ARG A 346 -8.38 0.23 11.22
C ARG A 346 -9.82 0.44 11.72
N ALA A 347 -10.58 1.32 11.08
CA ALA A 347 -11.98 1.53 11.40
C ALA A 347 -12.84 0.28 11.11
N PRO A 348 -13.98 0.08 11.81
CA PRO A 348 -14.92 -1.00 11.49
C PRO A 348 -15.42 -0.96 10.05
N GLY A 349 -15.40 -2.11 9.38
CA GLY A 349 -15.80 -2.24 7.97
C GLY A 349 -14.77 -1.72 6.97
N SER A 350 -13.64 -1.18 7.41
CA SER A 350 -12.58 -0.72 6.50
C SER A 350 -11.75 -1.90 5.98
N ALA A 351 -11.43 -1.86 4.68
CA ALA A 351 -10.47 -2.77 4.03
C ALA A 351 -9.04 -2.22 4.04
N SER A 352 -8.78 -1.10 4.74
CA SER A 352 -7.43 -0.52 4.82
C SER A 352 -6.43 -1.50 5.44
N VAL A 353 -5.22 -1.49 4.89
CA VAL A 353 -4.04 -2.20 5.37
C VAL A 353 -2.92 -1.19 5.72
N GLY A 354 -3.31 0.01 6.14
CA GLY A 354 -2.40 1.09 6.53
C GLY A 354 -1.64 1.74 5.36
N GLN A 355 -0.89 2.79 5.68
CA GLN A 355 0.02 3.49 4.75
C GLN A 355 1.48 3.07 4.95
N GLY A 356 1.75 1.84 5.39
CA GLY A 356 3.10 1.34 5.67
C GLY A 356 3.48 1.38 7.15
N ALA A 357 4.07 0.30 7.63
CA ALA A 357 4.38 0.09 9.03
C ALA A 357 5.74 0.69 9.47
N VAL A 358 5.75 1.26 10.68
CA VAL A 358 6.96 1.63 11.41
C VAL A 358 6.87 1.08 12.82
N LEU A 359 7.90 0.34 13.24
CA LEU A 359 8.02 -0.18 14.61
C LEU A 359 9.29 0.37 15.24
N GLU A 360 9.14 1.02 16.39
CA GLU A 360 10.22 1.75 17.06
C GLU A 360 10.39 1.30 18.50
N SER A 361 11.60 1.47 19.03
CA SER A 361 11.89 1.30 20.45
C SER A 361 12.72 2.46 21.01
N TYR A 362 12.39 2.85 22.24
CA TYR A 362 13.05 3.90 23.01
C TYR A 362 13.27 3.48 24.46
N VAL A 363 14.26 4.03 25.14
CA VAL A 363 14.32 3.98 26.60
C VAL A 363 13.21 4.87 27.16
N LEU A 364 12.29 4.34 27.96
CA LEU A 364 11.10 5.06 28.43
C LEU A 364 11.45 6.31 29.24
N SER A 365 12.48 6.26 30.09
CA SER A 365 12.81 7.36 31.01
C SER A 365 13.53 8.54 30.35
N SER A 366 14.33 8.27 29.31
CA SER A 366 15.15 9.28 28.62
C SER A 366 14.69 9.59 27.21
N HIS A 367 13.78 8.78 26.66
CA HIS A 367 13.37 8.76 25.25
C HIS A 367 14.56 8.56 24.28
N ALA A 368 15.66 7.97 24.77
CA ALA A 368 16.79 7.62 23.92
C ALA A 368 16.36 6.55 22.91
N PHE A 369 16.69 6.76 21.64
CA PHE A 369 16.36 5.84 20.56
C PHE A 369 17.16 4.53 20.67
N ASN A 370 16.46 3.39 20.58
CA ASN A 370 17.09 2.07 20.52
C ASN A 370 17.22 1.60 19.07
N TRP A 371 16.09 1.42 18.38
CA TRP A 371 16.03 0.89 17.01
C TRP A 371 14.69 1.21 16.33
N ARG A 372 14.66 1.07 15.00
CA ARG A 372 13.48 1.25 14.15
C ARG A 372 13.48 0.28 12.98
N LEU A 373 12.30 -0.23 12.65
CA LEU A 373 12.04 -1.06 11.48
C LEU A 373 10.97 -0.43 10.59
N TYR A 374 11.05 -0.69 9.29
CA TYR A 374 10.22 -0.15 8.23
C TYR A 374 9.65 -1.24 7.31
N GLY A 375 8.36 -1.12 6.97
CA GLY A 375 7.69 -1.81 5.85
C GLY A 375 6.72 -0.82 5.18
N LEU A 376 7.24 0.04 4.31
CA LEU A 376 6.62 1.34 4.01
C LEU A 376 5.75 1.39 2.75
N THR A 377 5.81 0.37 1.90
CA THR A 377 5.13 0.37 0.59
C THR A 377 4.22 -0.85 0.47
N PHE A 378 3.09 -0.75 -0.22
CA PHE A 378 2.27 -1.91 -0.59
C PHE A 378 1.31 -1.49 -1.70
N VAL A 379 1.28 -2.26 -2.80
CA VAL A 379 0.61 -1.85 -4.04
C VAL A 379 1.00 -0.41 -4.40
N ASP A 380 2.30 -0.19 -4.36
CA ASP A 380 2.96 1.10 -4.51
C ASP A 380 4.00 0.93 -5.63
N SER A 381 4.07 1.90 -6.52
CA SER A 381 5.21 2.08 -7.41
C SER A 381 6.03 3.31 -7.00
N ALA A 382 7.12 3.56 -7.73
CA ALA A 382 8.03 4.63 -7.39
C ALA A 382 8.45 5.42 -8.63
N ALA A 383 8.66 6.72 -8.46
CA ALA A 383 9.09 7.63 -9.52
C ALA A 383 10.22 8.54 -9.05
N PHE A 384 11.20 8.73 -9.93
CA PHE A 384 12.30 9.67 -9.72
C PHE A 384 11.83 11.11 -9.89
N ASP A 385 12.36 12.01 -9.07
CA ASP A 385 12.35 13.42 -9.39
C ASP A 385 13.26 13.69 -10.59
N PRO A 386 12.75 14.25 -11.70
CA PRO A 386 13.55 14.44 -12.92
C PRO A 386 14.71 15.43 -12.73
N ALA A 387 14.61 16.37 -11.79
CA ALA A 387 15.70 17.30 -11.48
C ALA A 387 16.68 16.75 -10.44
N THR A 388 16.28 15.72 -9.69
CA THR A 388 17.11 15.11 -8.63
C THR A 388 16.84 13.61 -8.56
N PRO A 389 17.45 12.80 -9.44
CA PRO A 389 17.20 11.34 -9.50
C PRO A 389 17.55 10.56 -8.22
N ASN A 390 18.18 11.21 -7.25
CA ASN A 390 18.37 10.64 -5.91
C ASN A 390 17.16 10.86 -5.00
N SER A 391 16.12 11.58 -5.42
CA SER A 391 14.85 11.74 -4.70
C SER A 391 13.78 10.92 -5.41
N VAL A 392 13.19 9.99 -4.69
CA VAL A 392 12.21 9.02 -5.20
C VAL A 392 10.91 9.18 -4.44
N TYR A 393 9.81 9.32 -5.15
CA TYR A 393 8.47 9.41 -4.59
C TYR A 393 7.77 8.06 -4.76
N THR A 394 6.95 7.66 -3.78
CA THR A 394 5.87 6.67 -3.95
C THR A 394 4.52 7.39 -3.83
N GLY A 395 3.41 6.67 -3.75
CA GLY A 395 2.10 7.29 -3.57
C GLY A 395 2.05 8.25 -2.38
N SER A 396 2.57 7.87 -1.21
CA SER A 396 2.50 8.69 0.02
C SER A 396 3.83 8.94 0.73
N LYS A 397 4.96 8.60 0.09
CA LYS A 397 6.30 8.74 0.69
C LYS A 397 7.30 9.37 -0.26
N ARG A 398 8.37 9.89 0.32
CA ARG A 398 9.60 10.25 -0.38
C ARG A 398 10.80 9.55 0.26
N PHE A 399 11.70 9.09 -0.59
CA PHE A 399 12.97 8.48 -0.25
C PHE A 399 14.10 9.28 -0.85
N THR A 400 15.25 9.27 -0.18
CA THR A 400 16.52 9.75 -0.75
C THR A 400 17.44 8.56 -1.00
N LEU A 401 18.23 8.62 -2.07
CA LEU A 401 19.16 7.59 -2.50
C LEU A 401 20.61 8.10 -2.45
N ASP A 402 21.48 7.34 -1.81
CA ASP A 402 22.92 7.43 -1.88
C ASP A 402 23.48 6.14 -2.50
N TYR A 403 23.70 6.19 -3.81
CA TYR A 403 24.19 5.05 -4.59
C TYR A 403 25.63 4.62 -4.27
N SER A 404 26.35 5.36 -3.42
CA SER A 404 27.67 4.98 -2.93
C SER A 404 27.59 3.96 -1.78
N GLN A 405 26.42 3.84 -1.13
CA GLN A 405 26.21 2.87 -0.08
C GLN A 405 26.10 1.44 -0.63
N PRO A 406 26.39 0.43 0.21
CA PRO A 406 26.14 -0.96 -0.14
C PRO A 406 24.66 -1.25 -0.40
N VAL A 407 24.43 -2.37 -1.10
CA VAL A 407 23.08 -2.92 -1.35
C VAL A 407 22.25 -2.99 -0.07
N GLY A 408 21.01 -2.50 -0.14
CA GLY A 408 20.07 -2.44 0.97
C GLY A 408 20.25 -1.26 1.91
N ARG A 409 21.27 -0.42 1.67
CA ARG A 409 21.59 0.77 2.48
C ARG A 409 21.59 2.05 1.66
N GLU A 410 21.25 1.98 0.37
CA GLU A 410 21.22 3.16 -0.50
C GLU A 410 20.09 4.13 -0.15
N TRP A 411 19.01 3.67 0.49
CA TRP A 411 17.82 4.50 0.68
C TRP A 411 17.68 5.03 2.11
N SER A 412 17.00 6.16 2.24
CA SER A 412 16.55 6.72 3.52
C SER A 412 15.12 7.24 3.39
N TYR A 413 14.28 6.95 4.39
CA TYR A 413 12.91 7.46 4.47
C TYR A 413 12.93 8.97 4.77
N ALA A 414 12.56 9.78 3.78
CA ALA A 414 12.75 11.23 3.82
C ALA A 414 11.46 11.99 4.13
N ALA A 415 10.31 11.49 3.70
CA ALA A 415 9.02 12.11 4.00
C ALA A 415 7.82 11.15 3.93
N PHE A 416 6.80 11.45 4.73
CA PHE A 416 5.41 11.06 4.49
C PHE A 416 4.63 12.27 3.98
N THR A 417 3.89 12.11 2.89
CA THR A 417 3.36 13.25 2.12
C THR A 417 1.83 13.39 2.20
N LEU A 418 1.13 12.53 2.96
CA LEU A 418 -0.32 12.62 3.22
C LEU A 418 -0.57 13.28 4.58
N ASP A 419 -1.27 14.41 4.65
CA ASP A 419 -1.68 15.06 5.90
C ASP A 419 -3.20 14.98 6.07
N ARG A 420 -3.67 13.97 6.79
CA ARG A 420 -5.10 13.73 7.04
C ARG A 420 -5.75 14.77 7.96
N PHE A 421 -4.97 15.65 8.59
CA PHE A 421 -5.48 16.66 9.50
C PHE A 421 -5.68 18.00 8.81
N ASP A 422 -4.71 18.41 7.98
CA ASP A 422 -4.83 19.64 7.18
C ASP A 422 -5.71 19.42 5.94
N TYR A 423 -5.67 18.24 5.32
CA TYR A 423 -6.39 17.90 4.08
C TYR A 423 -7.27 16.65 4.24
N PRO A 424 -8.32 16.70 5.08
CA PRO A 424 -9.20 15.55 5.30
C PRO A 424 -10.02 15.16 4.05
N ASP A 425 -10.21 16.10 3.11
CA ASP A 425 -10.90 15.88 1.82
C ASP A 425 -9.93 15.53 0.67
N ASP A 426 -8.67 15.18 0.95
CA ASP A 426 -7.74 14.69 -0.07
C ASP A 426 -8.39 13.50 -0.83
N PRO A 427 -8.52 13.56 -2.18
CA PRO A 427 -9.14 12.49 -2.97
C PRO A 427 -8.61 11.08 -2.69
N ALA A 428 -7.35 10.96 -2.27
CA ALA A 428 -6.74 9.69 -1.90
C ALA A 428 -7.55 8.92 -0.83
N PHE A 429 -8.15 9.63 0.14
CA PHE A 429 -8.92 9.02 1.23
C PHE A 429 -10.32 8.54 0.81
N HIS A 430 -10.76 8.91 -0.39
CA HIS A 430 -12.09 8.59 -0.91
C HIS A 430 -12.08 7.59 -2.07
N GLN A 431 -10.89 7.19 -2.53
CA GLN A 431 -10.71 6.19 -3.57
C GLN A 431 -10.86 4.76 -3.02
N PRO A 432 -11.31 3.78 -3.83
CA PRO A 432 -11.71 2.45 -3.35
C PRO A 432 -10.67 1.67 -2.54
N ARG A 433 -9.36 1.92 -2.75
CA ARG A 433 -8.27 1.30 -1.96
C ARG A 433 -7.62 2.24 -0.95
N GLY A 434 -8.03 3.51 -0.88
CA GLY A 434 -7.46 4.48 0.06
C GLY A 434 -5.97 4.75 -0.09
N VAL A 435 -5.37 4.46 -1.26
CA VAL A 435 -3.93 4.60 -1.52
C VAL A 435 -3.68 5.42 -2.77
N ARG A 436 -2.60 6.23 -2.75
CA ARG A 436 -2.12 7.02 -3.88
C ARG A 436 -1.34 6.19 -4.92
N GLY A 437 -0.81 5.02 -4.54
CA GLY A 437 -0.31 3.94 -5.39
C GLY A 437 0.85 4.25 -6.35
N GLU A 438 0.62 5.04 -7.38
CA GLU A 438 1.46 5.05 -8.58
C GLU A 438 1.88 6.46 -9.01
N PRO A 439 3.06 6.95 -8.61
CA PRO A 439 3.45 8.33 -8.83
C PRO A 439 4.04 8.61 -10.22
N MET A 440 3.87 9.86 -10.65
CA MET A 440 4.65 10.53 -11.70
C MET A 440 5.08 11.90 -11.16
N VAL A 441 6.39 12.18 -11.15
CA VAL A 441 6.93 13.46 -10.66
C VAL A 441 7.26 14.35 -11.84
N ARG A 442 6.78 15.60 -11.85
CA ARG A 442 7.09 16.60 -12.87
C ARG A 442 7.59 17.89 -12.25
N ARG A 443 8.28 18.71 -13.06
CA ARG A 443 8.82 20.00 -12.65
C ARG A 443 8.20 21.10 -13.49
N ILE A 444 7.21 21.81 -12.95
CA ILE A 444 6.55 22.94 -13.63
C ILE A 444 7.13 24.22 -13.03
N ASN A 445 7.71 25.09 -13.86
CA ASN A 445 8.43 26.29 -13.42
C ASN A 445 9.49 26.00 -12.34
N GLY A 446 10.15 24.84 -12.42
CA GLY A 446 11.15 24.38 -11.45
C GLY A 446 10.60 23.80 -10.14
N GLN A 447 9.30 23.93 -9.87
CA GLN A 447 8.67 23.36 -8.67
C GLN A 447 8.23 21.91 -8.90
N PRO A 448 8.36 21.02 -7.90
CA PRO A 448 7.90 19.65 -8.04
C PRO A 448 6.38 19.58 -7.96
N PHE A 449 5.80 18.77 -8.82
CA PHE A 449 4.41 18.35 -8.80
C PHE A 449 4.38 16.82 -8.79
N LEU A 450 3.49 16.28 -7.98
CA LEU A 450 3.25 14.84 -7.89
C LEU A 450 1.89 14.55 -8.50
N TYR A 451 1.85 13.64 -9.45
CA TYR A 451 0.63 13.07 -9.97
C TYR A 451 0.57 11.62 -9.52
N THR A 452 -0.57 11.11 -9.09
CA THR A 452 -0.67 9.72 -8.66
C THR A 452 -1.89 9.02 -9.23
N LEU A 453 -1.72 7.76 -9.62
CA LEU A 453 -2.79 6.89 -10.09
C LEU A 453 -3.27 5.94 -8.99
N ASP A 454 -4.58 5.70 -8.95
CA ASP A 454 -5.09 4.54 -8.22
C ASP A 454 -4.66 3.23 -8.93
N PRO A 455 -4.63 2.09 -8.23
CA PRO A 455 -4.22 0.78 -8.77
C PRO A 455 -4.90 0.31 -10.07
N GLY A 456 -6.05 0.90 -10.43
CA GLY A 456 -6.75 0.60 -11.69
C GLY A 456 -6.60 1.68 -12.78
N ALA A 457 -5.82 2.73 -12.54
CA ALA A 457 -5.64 3.91 -13.39
C ALA A 457 -6.93 4.68 -13.74
N HIS A 458 -7.98 4.59 -12.91
CA HIS A 458 -9.25 5.31 -13.10
C HIS A 458 -9.13 6.80 -12.76
N TYR A 459 -8.31 7.14 -11.77
CA TYR A 459 -8.24 8.43 -11.10
C TYR A 459 -6.80 8.92 -11.10
N LEU A 460 -6.58 10.11 -11.65
CA LEU A 460 -5.31 10.82 -11.64
C LEU A 460 -5.41 11.97 -10.63
N ASN A 461 -4.79 11.79 -9.48
CA ASN A 461 -4.67 12.83 -8.47
C ASN A 461 -3.52 13.78 -8.81
N VAL A 462 -3.66 15.06 -8.47
CA VAL A 462 -2.66 16.11 -8.74
C VAL A 462 -2.32 16.82 -7.44
N TYR A 463 -1.02 16.94 -7.16
CA TYR A 463 -0.50 17.60 -5.97
C TYR A 463 0.62 18.57 -6.31
N ARG A 464 0.63 19.71 -5.62
CA ARG A 464 1.76 20.66 -5.60
C ARG A 464 2.53 20.56 -4.29
N PHE A 465 3.72 21.14 -4.29
CA PHE A 465 4.51 21.34 -3.07
C PHE A 465 4.94 22.79 -2.97
N ASP A 466 5.07 23.28 -1.75
CA ASP A 466 5.68 24.56 -1.46
C ASP A 466 6.49 24.50 -0.16
N ALA A 467 7.34 25.51 0.06
CA ALA A 467 8.19 25.55 1.24
C ALA A 467 7.42 25.77 2.55
N ALA A 468 6.20 26.33 2.50
CA ALA A 468 5.41 26.64 3.70
C ALA A 468 4.79 25.37 4.30
N HIS A 469 4.47 24.38 3.48
CA HIS A 469 3.87 23.10 3.89
C HIS A 469 4.90 21.96 4.01
N GLY A 470 6.19 22.26 3.91
CA GLY A 470 7.26 21.28 4.10
C GLY A 470 7.23 20.18 3.03
N GLU A 471 7.07 18.93 3.46
CA GLU A 471 7.04 17.77 2.56
C GLU A 471 5.62 17.29 2.22
N ILE A 472 4.59 18.00 2.67
CA ILE A 472 3.20 17.59 2.42
C ILE A 472 2.84 17.84 0.95
N ALA A 473 2.24 16.83 0.32
CA ALA A 473 1.67 16.95 -1.00
C ALA A 473 0.30 17.63 -0.86
N ILE A 474 0.20 18.86 -1.34
CA ILE A 474 -1.01 19.68 -1.21
C ILE A 474 -1.96 19.30 -2.35
N PRO A 475 -3.20 18.84 -2.07
CA PRO A 475 -4.17 18.52 -3.12
C PRO A 475 -4.40 19.73 -4.04
N SER A 476 -4.27 19.51 -5.35
CA SER A 476 -4.40 20.54 -6.38
C SER A 476 -5.47 20.23 -7.42
N GLY A 477 -5.83 18.95 -7.56
CA GLY A 477 -6.85 18.52 -8.51
C GLY A 477 -7.00 17.00 -8.61
N LEU A 478 -8.02 16.60 -9.35
CA LEU A 478 -8.35 15.20 -9.65
C LEU A 478 -8.90 15.13 -11.08
N LEU A 479 -8.47 14.16 -11.86
CA LEU A 479 -9.10 13.78 -13.11
C LEU A 479 -9.59 12.35 -12.99
N ALA A 480 -10.85 12.11 -13.35
CA ALA A 480 -11.51 10.84 -13.16
C ALA A 480 -12.15 10.37 -14.47
N GLN A 481 -11.94 9.11 -14.84
CA GLN A 481 -12.57 8.52 -16.03
C GLN A 481 -14.08 8.30 -15.85
N ASN A 482 -14.51 8.11 -14.60
CA ASN A 482 -15.89 7.93 -14.16
C ASN A 482 -16.06 8.46 -12.72
N PRO A 483 -17.30 8.61 -12.22
CA PRO A 483 -17.55 8.97 -10.82
C PRO A 483 -16.86 8.00 -9.83
N LEU A 484 -16.39 8.53 -8.71
CA LEU A 484 -15.92 7.71 -7.59
C LEU A 484 -17.11 6.97 -6.97
N PRO A 485 -16.93 5.71 -6.51
CA PRO A 485 -17.98 5.01 -5.76
C PRO A 485 -18.42 5.79 -4.53
N GLY A 486 -19.71 5.71 -4.21
CA GLY A 486 -20.30 6.43 -3.08
C GLY A 486 -20.78 7.83 -3.46
N THR A 487 -20.75 8.74 -2.49
CA THR A 487 -21.35 10.09 -2.62
C THR A 487 -20.33 11.22 -2.57
N TRP A 488 -19.04 10.90 -2.44
CA TRP A 488 -17.97 11.90 -2.40
C TRP A 488 -17.30 12.04 -3.78
N PRO A 489 -16.97 13.27 -4.22
CA PRO A 489 -17.32 14.53 -3.57
C PRO A 489 -18.80 14.86 -3.83
N ALA A 490 -19.36 15.73 -3.00
CA ALA A 490 -20.68 16.29 -3.29
C ALA A 490 -20.65 17.03 -4.63
N GLY A 491 -21.55 16.67 -5.55
CA GLY A 491 -21.64 17.31 -6.86
C GLY A 491 -20.82 16.67 -7.97
N GLN A 492 -20.12 15.55 -7.74
CA GLN A 492 -19.57 14.77 -8.86
C GLN A 492 -20.69 14.35 -9.83
N PRO A 493 -20.42 14.23 -11.14
CA PRO A 493 -21.43 13.78 -12.08
C PRO A 493 -21.84 12.33 -11.82
N THR A 494 -22.97 11.92 -12.40
CA THR A 494 -23.47 10.54 -12.31
C THR A 494 -22.90 9.62 -13.38
N TYR A 495 -22.25 10.18 -14.40
CA TYR A 495 -21.62 9.44 -15.49
C TYR A 495 -20.58 10.30 -16.21
N GLY A 496 -19.54 9.63 -16.72
CA GLY A 496 -18.55 10.24 -17.60
C GLY A 496 -17.34 10.81 -16.88
N GLU A 497 -16.38 11.25 -17.70
CA GLU A 497 -15.16 11.86 -17.21
C GLU A 497 -15.48 13.17 -16.48
N TRP A 498 -14.70 13.49 -15.45
CA TRP A 498 -14.78 14.77 -14.76
C TRP A 498 -13.44 15.15 -14.17
N LEU A 499 -13.28 16.44 -13.88
CA LEU A 499 -12.10 16.94 -13.19
C LEU A 499 -12.51 17.92 -12.09
N TRP A 500 -11.74 17.92 -11.02
CA TRP A 500 -11.71 18.95 -9.99
C TRP A 500 -10.39 19.69 -10.06
N ARG A 501 -10.44 20.99 -9.82
CA ARG A 501 -9.26 21.84 -9.62
C ARG A 501 -9.48 22.69 -8.39
N ASP A 502 -8.56 22.60 -7.44
CA ASP A 502 -8.50 23.47 -6.26
C ASP A 502 -8.23 24.93 -6.71
N SER A 503 -9.25 25.68 -7.08
CA SER A 503 -9.10 27.01 -7.67
C SER A 503 -8.94 28.10 -6.61
N ASN A 504 -9.43 27.81 -5.40
CA ASN A 504 -9.34 28.70 -4.25
C ASN A 504 -8.08 28.44 -3.39
N GLY A 505 -7.41 27.29 -3.54
CA GLY A 505 -6.14 26.97 -2.88
C GLY A 505 -6.27 26.31 -1.51
N ASP A 506 -7.47 25.89 -1.08
CA ASP A 506 -7.73 25.34 0.25
C ASP A 506 -7.59 23.81 0.33
N GLY A 507 -7.51 23.13 -0.82
CA GLY A 507 -7.36 21.68 -0.90
C GLY A 507 -8.64 20.90 -0.59
N THR A 508 -9.81 21.55 -0.56
CA THR A 508 -11.13 20.94 -0.38
C THR A 508 -11.86 20.86 -1.71
N VAL A 509 -12.60 19.77 -1.93
CA VAL A 509 -13.34 19.56 -3.19
C VAL A 509 -14.70 20.26 -3.16
N ASP A 510 -14.76 21.45 -3.74
CA ASP A 510 -16.00 22.22 -3.87
C ASP A 510 -16.77 21.92 -5.17
N THR A 511 -18.10 21.87 -5.09
CA THR A 511 -18.96 21.64 -6.26
C THR A 511 -18.76 22.71 -7.36
N SER A 512 -18.45 23.95 -7.01
CA SER A 512 -18.16 25.01 -8.00
C SER A 512 -16.87 24.82 -8.79
N GLU A 513 -16.02 23.91 -8.33
CA GLU A 513 -14.70 23.62 -8.90
C GLU A 513 -14.69 22.35 -9.76
N ILE A 514 -15.83 21.67 -9.86
CA ILE A 514 -16.01 20.45 -10.65
C ILE A 514 -16.42 20.82 -12.08
N SER A 515 -15.71 20.24 -13.05
CA SER A 515 -16.04 20.30 -14.47
C SER A 515 -16.30 18.90 -15.02
N SER A 516 -17.43 18.71 -15.70
CA SER A 516 -17.85 17.41 -16.23
C SER A 516 -17.65 17.31 -17.75
N ASN A 517 -17.34 16.12 -18.23
CA ASN A 517 -17.25 15.75 -19.65
C ASN A 517 -18.06 14.47 -19.94
N PRO A 518 -19.41 14.55 -19.87
CA PRO A 518 -20.29 13.37 -19.83
C PRO A 518 -20.31 12.56 -21.14
N SER A 519 -19.83 13.12 -22.26
CA SER A 519 -19.86 12.49 -23.58
C SER A 519 -18.77 11.43 -23.80
N THR A 520 -17.89 11.21 -22.83
CA THR A 520 -16.66 10.43 -23.00
C THR A 520 -16.44 9.32 -21.97
N GLY A 521 -17.42 9.08 -21.09
CA GLY A 521 -17.34 7.96 -20.14
C GLY A 521 -17.09 6.63 -20.86
N SER A 522 -16.10 5.88 -20.38
CA SER A 522 -15.81 4.51 -20.83
C SER A 522 -16.32 3.53 -19.78
N THR A 523 -17.23 2.65 -20.18
CA THR A 523 -17.63 1.48 -19.38
C THR A 523 -16.86 0.20 -19.77
N VAL A 524 -16.01 0.27 -20.80
CA VAL A 524 -15.34 -0.90 -21.40
C VAL A 524 -13.85 -0.93 -21.04
N GLY A 525 -13.59 -1.32 -19.79
CA GLY A 525 -12.26 -1.36 -19.18
C GLY A 525 -11.57 0.02 -19.10
N ASN A 526 -10.39 0.04 -18.50
CA ASN A 526 -9.77 1.30 -18.04
C ASN A 526 -8.82 1.88 -19.09
N GLY A 527 -8.90 3.20 -19.30
CA GLY A 527 -7.85 3.94 -19.97
C GLY A 527 -6.62 4.10 -19.09
N PHE A 528 -5.53 4.62 -19.64
CA PHE A 528 -4.28 4.83 -18.93
C PHE A 528 -3.83 6.28 -19.04
N TRP A 529 -3.49 6.89 -17.90
CA TRP A 529 -3.02 8.26 -17.86
C TRP A 529 -1.49 8.34 -17.89
N TRP A 530 -0.96 9.37 -18.53
CA TRP A 530 0.45 9.72 -18.52
C TRP A 530 0.59 11.23 -18.45
N VAL A 531 1.54 11.75 -17.66
CA VAL A 531 1.86 13.18 -17.64
C VAL A 531 3.20 13.36 -18.31
N ASP A 532 3.36 14.22 -19.31
CA ASP A 532 4.67 14.43 -19.96
C ASP A 532 5.55 15.44 -19.22
N THR A 533 6.80 15.65 -19.66
CA THR A 533 7.74 16.59 -19.00
C THR A 533 7.21 18.03 -18.92
N PRO A 534 6.60 18.60 -19.97
CA PRO A 534 5.90 19.89 -19.88
C PRO A 534 4.71 19.94 -18.92
N GLY A 535 4.15 18.80 -18.53
CA GLY A 535 3.00 18.69 -17.64
C GLY A 535 1.66 18.54 -18.38
N ASN A 536 1.65 18.27 -19.67
CA ASN A 536 0.41 17.89 -20.37
C ASN A 536 -0.04 16.51 -19.89
N ILE A 537 -1.34 16.34 -19.75
CA ILE A 537 -1.94 15.07 -19.36
C ILE A 537 -2.41 14.35 -20.62
N TRP A 538 -2.01 13.10 -20.75
CA TRP A 538 -2.38 12.19 -21.83
C TRP A 538 -3.26 11.09 -21.25
N LEU A 539 -4.39 10.81 -21.91
CA LEU A 539 -5.24 9.65 -21.61
C LEU A 539 -5.28 8.76 -22.84
N ALA A 540 -4.69 7.57 -22.73
CA ALA A 540 -4.93 6.49 -23.66
C ALA A 540 -6.32 5.92 -23.38
N THR A 541 -7.32 6.37 -24.13
CA THR A 541 -8.67 5.81 -24.03
C THR A 541 -8.64 4.39 -24.59
N PRO A 542 -9.41 3.45 -24.03
CA PRO A 542 -9.33 2.08 -24.49
C PRO A 542 -9.67 1.91 -25.97
N LEU A 543 -10.70 2.61 -26.47
CA LEU A 543 -11.26 2.37 -27.81
C LEU A 543 -11.34 3.62 -28.69
N SER A 544 -11.17 4.82 -28.15
CA SER A 544 -11.44 6.08 -28.87
C SER A 544 -10.19 6.83 -29.30
N GLY A 545 -9.00 6.25 -29.10
CA GLY A 545 -7.72 6.87 -29.38
C GLY A 545 -7.11 7.53 -28.14
N ILE A 546 -6.41 8.65 -28.32
CA ILE A 546 -5.63 9.29 -27.26
C ILE A 546 -6.10 10.74 -27.09
N ARG A 547 -6.35 11.14 -25.84
CA ARG A 547 -6.66 12.53 -25.47
C ARG A 547 -5.41 13.18 -24.90
N GLU A 548 -5.07 14.37 -25.37
CA GLU A 548 -4.12 15.28 -24.73
C GLU A 548 -4.91 16.41 -24.07
N MET A 549 -4.59 16.73 -22.82
CA MET A 549 -5.03 17.89 -22.08
C MET A 549 -3.80 18.76 -21.80
N PRO A 550 -3.58 19.82 -22.61
CA PRO A 550 -2.42 20.67 -22.44
C PRO A 550 -2.43 21.39 -21.09
N LEU A 551 -1.25 21.54 -20.47
CA LEU A 551 -1.09 22.43 -19.32
C LEU A 551 -1.22 23.89 -19.78
N GLN A 552 -2.20 24.63 -19.25
CA GLN A 552 -2.45 26.02 -19.64
C GLN A 552 -1.73 27.05 -18.77
N GLY A 553 -0.95 26.59 -17.79
CA GLY A 553 -0.24 27.41 -16.80
C GLY A 553 -0.58 27.00 -15.37
N LEU A 554 -0.15 27.82 -14.41
CA LEU A 554 -0.55 27.73 -13.02
C LEU A 554 -1.47 28.90 -12.70
N ASP A 555 -2.49 28.69 -11.86
CA ASP A 555 -3.33 29.77 -11.33
C ASP A 555 -2.66 30.52 -10.18
N SER A 556 -3.38 31.46 -9.56
CA SER A 556 -2.86 32.28 -8.46
C SER A 556 -2.56 31.50 -7.18
N ALA A 557 -3.15 30.31 -6.99
CA ALA A 557 -2.85 29.41 -5.88
C ALA A 557 -1.65 28.50 -6.19
N GLY A 558 -1.14 28.52 -7.43
CA GLY A 558 -0.08 27.65 -7.90
C GLY A 558 -0.57 26.29 -8.39
N ASN A 559 -1.89 26.12 -8.56
CA ASN A 559 -2.49 24.88 -9.02
C ASN A 559 -2.49 24.82 -10.56
N PRO A 560 -2.26 23.65 -11.18
CA PRO A 560 -2.18 23.54 -12.63
C PRO A 560 -3.54 23.72 -13.31
N ILE A 561 -3.53 24.40 -14.45
CA ILE A 561 -4.73 24.72 -15.22
C ILE A 561 -4.92 23.70 -16.33
N TYR A 562 -5.95 22.86 -16.18
CA TYR A 562 -6.45 21.94 -17.21
C TYR A 562 -7.93 22.20 -17.48
N THR A 563 -8.34 22.11 -18.75
CA THR A 563 -9.75 22.22 -19.15
C THR A 563 -10.09 21.27 -20.30
N TYR A 564 -11.30 20.72 -20.30
CA TYR A 564 -11.77 19.89 -21.42
C TYR A 564 -11.83 20.64 -22.75
N ALA A 565 -12.12 21.95 -22.72
CA ALA A 565 -12.16 22.78 -23.92
C ALA A 565 -10.81 22.91 -24.65
N SER A 566 -9.70 22.73 -23.92
CA SER A 566 -8.35 22.75 -24.48
C SER A 566 -7.87 21.39 -25.00
N SER A 567 -8.65 20.33 -24.78
CA SER A 567 -8.21 18.97 -25.10
C SER A 567 -8.13 18.72 -26.60
N LYS A 568 -7.16 17.89 -27.00
CA LYS A 568 -6.97 17.42 -28.37
C LYS A 568 -7.20 15.92 -28.42
N MET A 569 -7.88 15.47 -29.45
CA MET A 569 -8.08 14.04 -29.72
C MET A 569 -7.20 13.59 -30.88
N PHE A 570 -6.46 12.51 -30.66
CA PHE A 570 -5.73 11.77 -31.67
C PHE A 570 -6.47 10.47 -31.95
N ALA A 571 -6.62 10.14 -33.23
CA ALA A 571 -7.24 8.89 -33.64
C ALA A 571 -6.45 7.67 -33.12
N MET A 572 -7.13 6.52 -33.03
CA MET A 572 -6.48 5.25 -32.68
C MET A 572 -5.33 4.95 -33.67
N PRO A 573 -4.08 4.89 -33.22
CA PRO A 573 -2.95 4.66 -34.10
C PRO A 573 -2.87 3.19 -34.53
N GLN A 574 -2.60 2.95 -35.81
CA GLN A 574 -2.27 1.61 -36.28
C GLN A 574 -1.01 1.10 -35.58
N PRO A 575 -0.91 -0.18 -35.17
CA PRO A 575 -1.83 -1.29 -35.48
C PRO A 575 -2.91 -1.55 -34.41
N PHE A 576 -3.09 -0.65 -33.44
CA PHE A 576 -3.91 -0.94 -32.26
C PHE A 576 -5.40 -0.87 -32.55
N THR A 577 -6.13 -1.78 -31.91
CA THR A 577 -7.59 -1.73 -31.76
C THR A 577 -8.02 -1.41 -30.34
N ARG A 578 -7.10 -1.59 -29.37
CA ARG A 578 -7.25 -1.17 -27.98
C ARG A 578 -5.89 -0.80 -27.39
N LEU A 579 -5.81 0.35 -26.71
CA LEU A 579 -4.61 0.77 -25.99
C LEU A 579 -4.64 0.32 -24.52
N ALA A 580 -3.45 0.10 -23.97
CA ALA A 580 -3.26 -0.32 -22.58
C ALA A 580 -2.20 0.50 -21.83
N ARG A 581 -1.08 0.88 -22.48
CA ARG A 581 -0.10 1.82 -21.90
C ARG A 581 0.30 2.90 -22.89
N LEU A 582 0.73 4.02 -22.33
CA LEU A 582 1.20 5.18 -23.06
C LEU A 582 2.38 5.82 -22.33
N VAL A 583 3.46 6.10 -23.06
CA VAL A 583 4.59 6.91 -22.59
C VAL A 583 4.94 7.91 -23.68
N TYR A 584 4.76 9.19 -23.39
CA TYR A 584 5.14 10.29 -24.29
C TYR A 584 6.41 10.98 -23.80
N ILE A 585 7.40 11.10 -24.68
CA ILE A 585 8.67 11.80 -24.47
C ILE A 585 8.63 13.09 -25.29
N ALA A 586 8.35 14.20 -24.62
CA ALA A 586 8.13 15.50 -25.26
C ALA A 586 9.41 16.04 -25.91
N GLU A 587 10.58 15.76 -25.34
CA GLU A 587 11.88 16.24 -25.79
C GLU A 587 12.24 15.74 -27.20
N THR A 588 11.74 14.56 -27.58
CA THR A 588 12.00 13.92 -28.87
C THR A 588 10.74 13.77 -29.72
N ASP A 589 9.61 14.32 -29.27
CA ASP A 589 8.28 14.14 -29.85
C ASP A 589 7.98 12.66 -30.19
N THR A 590 8.26 11.78 -29.23
CA THR A 590 8.17 10.33 -29.39
C THR A 590 7.08 9.75 -28.50
N MET A 591 6.19 8.96 -29.09
CA MET A 591 5.13 8.24 -28.39
C MET A 591 5.42 6.74 -28.40
N TYR A 592 5.43 6.12 -27.23
CA TYR A 592 5.43 4.67 -27.06
C TYR A 592 4.06 4.22 -26.59
N LEU A 593 3.49 3.26 -27.30
CA LEU A 593 2.17 2.72 -27.00
C LEU A 593 2.25 1.21 -26.89
N SER A 594 1.47 0.65 -25.98
CA SER A 594 1.22 -0.78 -25.95
C SER A 594 -0.27 -1.10 -25.89
N GLY A 595 -0.63 -2.29 -26.35
CA GLY A 595 -2.02 -2.72 -26.37
C GLY A 595 -2.27 -3.92 -27.27
N PHE A 596 -3.49 -4.00 -27.77
CA PHE A 596 -4.04 -5.13 -28.52
C PHE A 596 -4.31 -4.74 -29.96
N THR A 597 -4.28 -5.73 -30.85
CA THR A 597 -4.47 -5.55 -32.30
C THR A 597 -5.58 -6.48 -32.80
N SER A 598 -6.00 -6.35 -34.05
CA SER A 598 -6.95 -7.31 -34.65
C SER A 598 -6.42 -8.75 -34.68
N ALA A 599 -5.10 -8.94 -34.69
CA ALA A 599 -4.48 -10.27 -34.71
C ALA A 599 -4.42 -10.92 -33.32
N ILE A 600 -4.30 -10.11 -32.26
CA ILE A 600 -4.34 -10.56 -30.87
C ILE A 600 -5.34 -9.66 -30.14
N PRO A 601 -6.64 -9.97 -30.22
CA PRO A 601 -7.70 -9.13 -29.69
C PRO A 601 -7.65 -9.09 -28.15
N TRP A 602 -8.22 -8.03 -27.59
CA TRP A 602 -8.36 -7.89 -26.14
C TRP A 602 -9.24 -8.99 -25.54
N ASP A 603 -8.86 -9.42 -24.35
CA ASP A 603 -9.54 -10.41 -23.53
C ASP A 603 -9.87 -9.80 -22.17
N ALA A 604 -11.14 -9.85 -21.76
CA ALA A 604 -11.61 -9.29 -20.51
C ALA A 604 -11.04 -9.99 -19.26
N THR A 605 -10.51 -11.20 -19.40
CA THR A 605 -9.82 -11.89 -18.28
C THR A 605 -8.42 -11.34 -18.03
N HIS A 606 -7.84 -10.62 -18.99
CA HIS A 606 -6.51 -9.98 -18.95
C HIS A 606 -6.69 -8.45 -19.08
N TRP A 607 -7.36 -7.87 -18.07
CA TRP A 607 -7.78 -6.47 -18.07
C TRP A 607 -6.69 -5.50 -17.60
N LYS A 608 -5.66 -5.99 -16.90
CA LYS A 608 -4.59 -5.18 -16.30
C LYS A 608 -3.40 -5.02 -17.24
N GLU A 609 -3.15 -6.00 -18.09
CA GLU A 609 -1.97 -6.15 -18.92
C GLU A 609 -1.70 -4.96 -19.85
N ALA A 610 -0.42 -4.71 -20.12
CA ALA A 610 0.04 -3.75 -21.12
C ALA A 610 -0.25 -4.20 -22.56
N GLY A 611 -0.78 -5.41 -22.75
CA GLY A 611 -1.05 -6.02 -24.05
C GLY A 611 0.21 -6.60 -24.73
N PRO A 612 0.01 -7.41 -25.78
CA PRO A 612 1.09 -8.19 -26.41
C PRO A 612 1.93 -7.41 -27.42
N VAL A 613 1.61 -6.16 -27.73
CA VAL A 613 2.29 -5.37 -28.76
C VAL A 613 2.73 -4.02 -28.20
N LEU A 614 3.97 -3.63 -28.47
CA LEU A 614 4.51 -2.30 -28.21
C LEU A 614 4.95 -1.66 -29.54
N ALA A 615 4.65 -0.38 -29.73
CA ALA A 615 5.04 0.38 -30.92
C ALA A 615 5.58 1.76 -30.55
N ARG A 616 6.50 2.25 -31.39
CA ARG A 616 7.06 3.60 -31.31
C ARG A 616 6.58 4.43 -32.50
N TYR A 617 6.22 5.68 -32.21
CA TYR A 617 5.83 6.67 -33.19
C TYR A 617 6.62 7.96 -32.97
N ASP A 618 7.12 8.54 -34.05
CA ASP A 618 7.84 9.82 -34.03
C ASP A 618 6.96 10.93 -34.64
N ASN A 619 7.26 12.17 -34.24
CA ASN A 619 6.54 13.37 -34.69
C ASN A 619 5.06 13.36 -34.26
N TRP A 620 4.77 12.89 -33.05
CA TRP A 620 3.41 12.69 -32.57
C TRP A 620 2.58 13.98 -32.56
N SER A 621 3.18 15.06 -32.05
CA SER A 621 2.53 16.37 -31.89
C SER A 621 2.02 16.97 -33.20
N SER A 622 2.51 16.49 -34.36
CA SER A 622 2.07 16.93 -35.69
C SER A 622 0.63 16.52 -36.05
N GLY A 623 0.05 15.55 -35.33
CA GLY A 623 -1.22 14.91 -35.69
C GLY A 623 -1.11 13.89 -36.82
N ALA A 624 0.08 13.71 -37.41
CA ALA A 624 0.38 12.69 -38.42
C ALA A 624 1.65 11.90 -38.03
N PRO A 625 1.61 11.16 -36.91
CA PRO A 625 2.77 10.40 -36.42
C PRO A 625 3.27 9.38 -37.44
N THR A 626 4.59 9.18 -37.48
CA THR A 626 5.22 8.11 -38.27
C THR A 626 5.61 6.94 -37.36
N GLN A 627 4.99 5.78 -37.59
CA GLN A 627 5.37 4.56 -36.89
C GLN A 627 6.78 4.12 -37.31
N GLN A 628 7.68 3.93 -36.35
CA GLN A 628 9.05 3.48 -36.58
C GLN A 628 9.13 1.95 -36.55
N TYR A 629 8.51 1.34 -35.54
CA TYR A 629 8.44 -0.11 -35.39
C TYR A 629 7.22 -0.52 -34.55
N ALA A 630 6.87 -1.80 -34.63
CA ALA A 630 6.05 -2.50 -33.64
C ALA A 630 6.72 -3.84 -33.33
N ILE A 631 6.74 -4.21 -32.06
CA ILE A 631 7.34 -5.45 -31.54
C ILE A 631 6.34 -6.23 -30.72
N SER A 632 6.51 -7.55 -30.69
CA SER A 632 5.76 -8.42 -29.78
C SER A 632 6.42 -8.41 -28.41
N LEU A 633 5.61 -8.20 -27.38
CA LEU A 633 5.98 -8.38 -25.98
C LEU A 633 5.74 -9.83 -25.55
N PRO A 634 6.39 -10.31 -24.47
CA PRO A 634 6.09 -11.62 -23.89
C PRO A 634 4.59 -11.81 -23.66
N TRP A 635 4.04 -12.88 -24.23
CA TRP A 635 2.62 -13.20 -24.17
C TRP A 635 2.38 -14.71 -24.25
N ASN A 636 2.14 -15.33 -23.10
CA ASN A 636 1.73 -16.72 -22.97
C ASN A 636 0.73 -16.85 -21.82
N THR A 637 -0.57 -16.83 -22.15
CA THR A 637 -1.65 -16.97 -21.18
C THR A 637 -1.94 -18.43 -20.79
N GLN A 638 -1.23 -19.38 -21.40
CA GLN A 638 -1.38 -20.83 -21.15
C GLN A 638 -0.29 -21.41 -20.25
N SER A 639 0.75 -20.64 -19.89
CA SER A 639 1.76 -21.05 -18.92
C SER A 639 1.27 -20.87 -17.48
N ASN A 640 1.94 -21.53 -16.53
CA ASN A 640 1.71 -21.35 -15.10
C ASN A 640 3.05 -21.12 -14.36
N PRO A 641 3.31 -19.91 -13.83
CA PRO A 641 2.50 -18.71 -13.98
C PRO A 641 2.41 -18.23 -15.45
N GLN A 642 1.42 -17.39 -15.76
CA GLN A 642 1.29 -16.78 -17.08
C GLN A 642 2.48 -15.84 -17.36
N THR A 643 2.86 -15.72 -18.63
CA THR A 643 3.87 -14.74 -19.07
C THR A 643 3.16 -13.60 -19.79
N THR A 644 2.83 -12.54 -19.07
CA THR A 644 2.20 -11.34 -19.61
C THR A 644 2.92 -10.10 -19.09
N THR A 645 2.82 -8.98 -19.81
CA THR A 645 3.46 -7.71 -19.42
C THR A 645 2.44 -6.74 -18.85
N VAL A 646 2.89 -5.86 -17.95
CA VAL A 646 2.02 -4.92 -17.23
C VAL A 646 2.58 -3.50 -17.18
N GLY A 647 3.89 -3.31 -17.06
CA GLY A 647 4.49 -1.98 -16.93
C GLY A 647 5.41 -1.67 -18.10
N VAL A 648 5.45 -0.40 -18.54
CA VAL A 648 6.39 0.10 -19.55
C VAL A 648 7.05 1.38 -19.03
N ALA A 649 8.38 1.40 -18.98
CA ALA A 649 9.18 2.60 -18.71
C ALA A 649 10.17 2.85 -19.84
N VAL A 650 10.45 4.11 -20.15
CA VAL A 650 11.41 4.52 -21.17
C VAL A 650 12.41 5.47 -20.54
N ALA A 651 13.71 5.17 -20.67
CA ALA A 651 14.78 6.05 -20.23
C ALA A 651 15.95 5.98 -21.19
N GLY A 652 16.48 7.15 -21.59
CA GLY A 652 17.63 7.24 -22.47
C GLY A 652 17.47 6.43 -23.75
N SER A 653 18.33 5.44 -23.96
CA SER A 653 18.33 4.59 -25.16
C SER A 653 17.53 3.30 -25.02
N TYR A 654 16.81 3.08 -23.91
CA TYR A 654 16.18 1.79 -23.62
C TYR A 654 14.72 1.90 -23.17
N ILE A 655 13.99 0.82 -23.44
CA ILE A 655 12.64 0.55 -22.95
C ILE A 655 12.75 -0.63 -21.98
N PHE A 656 12.13 -0.49 -20.81
CA PHE A 656 12.03 -1.49 -19.77
C PHE A 656 10.58 -1.94 -19.66
N VAL A 657 10.35 -3.24 -19.77
CA VAL A 657 9.00 -3.82 -19.75
C VAL A 657 8.92 -4.84 -18.62
N ALA A 658 7.99 -4.62 -17.69
CA ALA A 658 7.76 -5.51 -16.56
C ALA A 658 6.77 -6.62 -16.91
N GLU A 659 7.14 -7.86 -16.61
CA GLU A 659 6.23 -9.00 -16.58
C GLU A 659 5.42 -9.02 -15.27
N LEU A 660 4.12 -9.35 -15.36
CA LEU A 660 3.18 -9.29 -14.23
C LEU A 660 3.51 -10.34 -13.16
N TYR A 661 3.62 -11.61 -13.56
CA TYR A 661 3.69 -12.75 -12.62
C TYR A 661 5.10 -13.31 -12.37
N THR A 662 6.09 -12.97 -13.20
CA THR A 662 7.44 -13.57 -13.15
C THR A 662 8.51 -12.60 -12.61
N ALA A 663 8.14 -11.34 -12.37
CA ALA A 663 9.02 -10.24 -11.95
C ALA A 663 10.24 -10.00 -12.85
N LYS A 664 10.20 -10.51 -14.09
CA LYS A 664 11.20 -10.28 -15.11
C LYS A 664 11.01 -8.90 -15.74
N VAL A 665 12.13 -8.21 -15.98
CA VAL A 665 12.16 -6.93 -16.69
C VAL A 665 12.90 -7.13 -18.01
N ASP A 666 12.18 -7.07 -19.11
CA ASP A 666 12.74 -7.11 -20.46
C ASP A 666 13.27 -5.74 -20.88
N VAL A 667 14.42 -5.75 -21.56
CA VAL A 667 15.08 -4.53 -22.03
C VAL A 667 15.18 -4.54 -23.55
N TYR A 668 14.75 -3.44 -24.17
CA TYR A 668 14.78 -3.23 -25.62
C TYR A 668 15.52 -1.93 -25.96
N ASP A 669 16.21 -1.88 -27.10
CA ASP A 669 16.75 -0.63 -27.64
C ASP A 669 15.59 0.25 -28.14
N ALA A 670 15.50 1.47 -27.62
CA ALA A 670 14.37 2.36 -27.85
C ALA A 670 14.31 2.94 -29.27
N ARG A 671 15.36 2.77 -30.08
CA ARG A 671 15.44 3.26 -31.47
C ARG A 671 14.99 2.20 -32.46
N THR A 672 15.31 0.94 -32.17
CA THR A 672 15.13 -0.18 -33.10
C THR A 672 14.06 -1.19 -32.66
N GLY A 673 13.68 -1.17 -31.38
CA GLY A 673 12.83 -2.19 -30.77
C GLY A 673 13.52 -3.54 -30.57
N GLN A 674 14.82 -3.65 -30.87
CA GLN A 674 15.54 -4.91 -30.72
C GLN A 674 15.70 -5.28 -29.24
N ALA A 675 15.50 -6.55 -28.93
CA ALA A 675 15.71 -7.08 -27.59
C ALA A 675 17.21 -7.03 -27.22
N ILE A 676 17.51 -6.47 -26.05
CA ILE A 676 18.87 -6.32 -25.52
C ILE A 676 19.18 -7.40 -24.49
N GLY A 677 18.22 -7.71 -23.62
CA GLY A 677 18.36 -8.71 -22.58
C GLY A 677 17.25 -8.57 -21.55
N TYR A 678 17.46 -9.14 -20.36
CA TYR A 678 16.51 -9.03 -19.25
C TYR A 678 17.20 -8.99 -17.88
N MET A 679 16.42 -8.58 -16.88
CA MET A 679 16.77 -8.61 -15.45
C MET A 679 15.71 -9.37 -14.65
N THR A 680 16.12 -9.98 -13.54
CA THR A 680 15.28 -10.73 -12.59
C THR A 680 15.78 -10.45 -11.18
N PRO A 681 14.97 -10.61 -10.13
CA PRO A 681 15.41 -10.38 -8.76
C PRO A 681 16.68 -11.18 -8.42
N GLY A 682 17.68 -10.53 -7.83
CA GLY A 682 18.94 -11.16 -7.41
C GLY A 682 18.92 -11.72 -5.98
N ALA A 683 20.05 -12.28 -5.55
CA ALA A 683 20.17 -12.94 -4.25
C ALA A 683 19.96 -12.01 -3.05
N SER A 684 20.29 -10.72 -3.17
CA SER A 684 20.05 -9.71 -2.12
C SER A 684 18.58 -9.55 -1.75
N VAL A 685 17.68 -9.97 -2.65
CA VAL A 685 16.24 -9.95 -2.46
C VAL A 685 15.60 -11.34 -2.51
N GLY A 686 16.41 -12.38 -2.32
CA GLY A 686 15.94 -13.77 -2.24
C GLY A 686 15.69 -14.44 -3.59
N ASN A 687 16.16 -13.86 -4.70
CA ASN A 687 15.86 -14.32 -6.07
C ASN A 687 14.36 -14.40 -6.38
N THR A 688 13.55 -13.56 -5.72
CA THR A 688 12.09 -13.55 -5.84
C THR A 688 11.55 -12.13 -5.66
N SER A 689 10.30 -11.95 -6.06
CA SER A 689 9.48 -10.74 -5.92
C SER A 689 8.02 -11.18 -5.80
N GLY A 690 7.16 -10.30 -5.33
CA GLY A 690 5.74 -10.34 -5.61
C GLY A 690 5.40 -10.06 -7.08
N TRP A 691 4.12 -9.94 -7.36
CA TRP A 691 3.62 -9.49 -8.66
C TRP A 691 3.86 -7.99 -8.83
N VAL A 692 3.80 -7.57 -10.08
CA VAL A 692 3.63 -6.16 -10.44
C VAL A 692 2.13 -5.94 -10.63
N ASP A 693 1.44 -5.67 -9.53
CA ASP A 693 -0.01 -5.67 -9.41
C ASP A 693 -0.67 -4.29 -9.68
N VAL A 694 0.09 -3.32 -10.21
CA VAL A 694 -0.44 -2.01 -10.64
C VAL A 694 -0.13 -1.66 -12.10
N TYR A 695 -0.87 -0.69 -12.66
CA TYR A 695 -0.76 -0.34 -14.08
C TYR A 695 0.57 0.34 -14.43
N LEU A 696 1.04 1.23 -13.57
CA LEU A 696 2.30 1.97 -13.61
C LEU A 696 3.27 1.41 -12.55
N GLY A 697 3.52 0.11 -12.59
CA GLY A 697 4.38 -0.58 -11.62
C GLY A 697 5.90 -0.47 -11.86
N ILE A 698 6.34 0.32 -12.86
CA ILE A 698 7.75 0.45 -13.24
C ILE A 698 8.13 1.89 -13.59
N SER A 699 9.32 2.32 -13.17
CA SER A 699 9.96 3.55 -13.65
C SER A 699 11.46 3.34 -13.87
N ALA A 700 12.07 4.21 -14.68
CA ALA A 700 13.50 4.13 -14.98
C ALA A 700 14.11 5.52 -15.13
N VAL A 701 15.38 5.65 -14.76
CA VAL A 701 16.18 6.86 -15.02
C VAL A 701 17.58 6.48 -15.48
N GLN A 702 18.14 7.27 -16.40
CA GLN A 702 19.55 7.22 -16.73
C GLN A 702 20.31 8.24 -15.88
N ARG A 703 21.31 7.78 -15.13
CA ARG A 703 22.21 8.64 -14.34
C ARG A 703 23.31 9.22 -15.23
N HIS A 704 23.93 10.31 -14.77
CA HIS A 704 24.98 11.04 -15.50
C HIS A 704 26.22 10.19 -15.86
N ASN A 705 26.44 9.09 -15.14
CA ASN A 705 27.56 8.16 -15.36
C ASN A 705 27.22 7.04 -16.35
N GLY A 706 26.02 7.04 -16.95
CA GLY A 706 25.56 6.00 -17.87
C GLY A 706 24.86 4.82 -17.20
N GLU A 707 24.82 4.76 -15.87
CA GLU A 707 24.06 3.74 -15.13
C GLU A 707 22.55 4.00 -15.26
N TYR A 708 21.79 2.97 -15.55
CA TYR A 708 20.33 2.95 -15.50
C TYR A 708 19.89 2.40 -14.15
N VAL A 709 18.94 3.10 -13.52
CA VAL A 709 18.25 2.63 -12.32
C VAL A 709 16.79 2.41 -12.67
N VAL A 710 16.30 1.19 -12.44
CA VAL A 710 14.92 0.78 -12.68
C VAL A 710 14.28 0.44 -11.36
N LEU A 711 13.14 1.07 -11.07
CA LEU A 711 12.33 0.79 -9.89
C LEU A 711 11.12 -0.03 -10.32
N LEU A 712 10.86 -1.11 -9.59
CA LEU A 712 9.79 -2.05 -9.87
C LEU A 712 9.02 -2.33 -8.58
N GLU A 713 7.69 -2.31 -8.67
CA GLU A 713 6.82 -2.76 -7.58
C GLU A 713 7.19 -4.18 -7.13
N ASP A 714 7.06 -4.43 -5.82
CA ASP A 714 6.99 -5.75 -5.20
C ASP A 714 5.84 -5.72 -4.19
N ASP A 715 4.69 -6.24 -4.60
CA ASP A 715 3.49 -6.27 -3.75
C ASP A 715 3.61 -7.24 -2.56
N ALA A 716 4.55 -8.18 -2.60
CA ALA A 716 4.61 -9.27 -1.63
C ALA A 716 5.27 -8.87 -0.31
N ARG A 717 6.29 -8.01 -0.31
CA ARG A 717 7.21 -7.83 0.84
C ARG A 717 7.46 -6.38 1.21
N ALA A 718 6.46 -5.55 0.97
CA ALA A 718 6.42 -4.16 1.36
C ALA A 718 7.65 -3.33 0.98
N LYS A 719 8.12 -3.48 -0.26
CA LYS A 719 9.31 -2.79 -0.80
C LYS A 719 9.14 -2.45 -2.28
N ILE A 720 10.04 -1.62 -2.79
CA ILE A 720 10.25 -1.40 -4.22
C ILE A 720 11.57 -2.05 -4.60
N LEU A 721 11.59 -2.90 -5.61
CA LEU A 721 12.83 -3.46 -6.16
C LEU A 721 13.58 -2.40 -6.96
N MET A 722 14.91 -2.41 -6.83
CA MET A 722 15.79 -1.51 -7.56
C MET A 722 16.83 -2.32 -8.35
N TYR A 723 16.81 -2.19 -9.67
CA TYR A 723 17.83 -2.73 -10.56
C TYR A 723 18.79 -1.62 -10.97
N ARG A 724 20.09 -1.91 -10.91
CA ARG A 724 21.17 -1.01 -11.32
C ARG A 724 21.98 -1.67 -12.42
N TRP A 725 21.95 -1.09 -13.62
CA TRP A 725 22.51 -1.69 -14.82
C TRP A 725 23.34 -0.65 -15.59
N THR A 726 24.53 -1.03 -16.04
CA THR A 726 25.33 -0.24 -16.98
C THR A 726 25.51 -1.08 -18.25
N PRO A 727 24.98 -0.63 -19.40
CA PRO A 727 25.06 -1.35 -20.68
C PRO A 727 26.47 -1.62 -21.20
#